data_AF-A0A7X4L3Z5-F1
#
_entry.id   AF-A0A7X4L3Z5-F1
#
_cell.length_a   1.000
_cell.length_b   1.000
_cell.length_c   1.000
_cell.angle_alpha   90.00
_cell.angle_beta   90.00
_cell.angle_gamma   90.00
#
_symmetry.space_group_name_H-M   'P 1'
#
loop_
_entity.id
_entity.type
_entity.pdbx_description
1 polymer ?
#
loop_
_entity_poly.entity_id
_entity_poly.type
_entity_poly.pdbx_seq_one_letter_code
_entity_poly.pdbx_strand_id
1 'polypeptide(L)'
;MLKGKISLWNRSGIFSSMLALLLCIAMCFECVPFYTVAAEETEETGTYKTKAISWLVGEKDDVSGWGDTDLINDTANALTILGREGKPTDSTFLEKWKGSHKDMNTDEMVHIARAEYMSADSKEAESLLSDIMSRQNPDGGFGLTEEYESDVYDTVLALSAVCAQAVATPTDATADYSNTAGDAAFYLAGKQKSDGGYAYTDASDSSPYLTAYAGMILSMCGCDDLPAWTALDAYCQDRFTGELSEDTFAEQAVLAMYMYRRELIQDADAFEEKLHSVQGSDGSVYGDITDTIWYILLLDEIDSYHTLRLSITNVETETDTYVLEAGETQSLSLHTDISYDTNQNVTMNVRYTITEDGEATASVTKEMELSASNTKASLDSALEATAQEGKEYILKTEIVSVDDEAEVLASDEIKFSVHVTERQKLTLTADVTTGIGYSVNLSWNDISNDDDTYRYRVFRKMNGGEWETRSTWDGSEKVRVLNIYPCYAAQNYLKNWMEQTVSDTGEPAGKGLFVIDTVYIGSYNSDPDKYLKDENGDYKYDVLMFGTYDSNAGQDLSEKGYEATKAFIDTGRGAMFGHDTLARISSCYHPNFARFADDLGIKVATWCSYTPSSTVRVVNSGMLTSYPWKLSGTLQIPSAHTLGQYSGGALSSTVWMEFGTWYSTDSETGATTAAYLVTNNQLAMIQTGHSNGQATDDERKVFANTLFYLKQLTSETSAKDNSFYDEAAPTQPDITESETGTFICKSEDMGTDYQYYVEAVSSGHGENVESNIVDATALSGMRGFITGISDSTEPMDELRKKTDEGKPAAEVSEASDGTLKIDLSEYDLTAYEPGQTVYLHICAVDNAGNISDETVISIEIPKGKEYLSLDQALIATDGEVQLYCCEADITGDIYGAETFRFQGSTIHLNGTASSAGSLSIAGGVLDIAGMQENVQPLDVPDYTQDIKDDMELEGAPLTEIAVYNSTDIIVPTICLKTTGAWCNSVTLSASLMSGGDISFNANTIHCGAEDEPVVLCSEKGDIKIQATAFEGEGLIYAPEGTVTINVSKFDYIGSVVAKRVIIQAGYYNQNRMEGE
;
A
#
# COMPACT_ATOMS: atom_id res chain seq x y z
N MET A 1 21.13 37.83 -52.03
CA MET A 1 22.47 38.43 -51.94
C MET A 1 23.33 37.43 -51.18
N LEU A 2 24.38 36.76 -51.64
CA LEU A 2 25.21 36.62 -52.86
C LEU A 2 25.53 35.09 -52.90
N LYS A 3 25.17 34.33 -53.95
CA LYS A 3 26.08 33.77 -55.00
C LYS A 3 27.49 33.35 -54.49
N GLY A 4 28.01 32.13 -54.69
CA GLY A 4 27.50 30.98 -55.44
C GLY A 4 28.46 29.76 -55.49
N LYS A 5 27.90 28.68 -56.08
CA LYS A 5 28.45 27.45 -56.70
C LYS A 5 29.97 27.28 -56.87
N ILE A 6 30.44 26.03 -56.66
CA ILE A 6 31.25 25.12 -57.54
C ILE A 6 31.56 23.86 -56.65
N SER A 7 30.86 22.74 -56.77
CA SER A 7 31.06 21.56 -57.65
C SER A 7 32.43 20.88 -57.58
N LEU A 8 32.45 19.70 -56.94
CA LEU A 8 33.12 18.42 -57.29
C LEU A 8 34.31 18.48 -58.26
N TRP A 9 35.46 17.97 -57.82
CA TRP A 9 36.21 16.83 -58.38
C TRP A 9 37.56 16.64 -57.65
N ASN A 10 37.76 15.45 -57.08
CA ASN A 10 39.00 14.77 -56.67
C ASN A 10 40.28 15.60 -56.44
N ARG A 11 40.55 15.90 -55.17
CA ARG A 11 41.90 16.06 -54.60
C ARG A 11 41.89 15.61 -53.13
N SER A 12 41.79 14.30 -52.91
CA SER A 12 41.91 13.67 -51.59
C SER A 12 42.86 12.47 -51.65
N GLY A 13 43.99 12.63 -52.34
CA GLY A 13 45.03 11.59 -52.48
C GLY A 13 46.40 11.99 -51.93
N ILE A 14 46.49 13.04 -51.10
CA ILE A 14 47.78 13.54 -50.58
C ILE A 14 47.79 13.66 -49.05
N PHE A 15 46.68 13.37 -48.36
CA PHE A 15 46.64 13.26 -46.90
C PHE A 15 46.47 11.82 -46.38
N SER A 16 46.29 10.84 -47.27
CA SER A 16 46.20 9.41 -46.91
C SER A 16 47.57 8.71 -46.85
N SER A 17 48.56 9.21 -47.60
CA SER A 17 49.89 8.59 -47.68
C SER A 17 50.84 9.00 -46.55
N MET A 18 50.61 10.14 -45.89
CA MET A 18 51.38 10.54 -44.70
C MET A 18 50.82 9.95 -43.39
N LEU A 19 49.55 9.55 -43.35
CA LEU A 19 48.94 8.91 -42.19
C LEU A 19 49.10 7.38 -42.23
N ALA A 20 49.13 6.77 -43.43
CA ALA A 20 49.43 5.35 -43.59
C ALA A 20 50.84 5.00 -43.11
N LEU A 21 51.86 5.82 -43.41
CA LEU A 21 53.23 5.58 -42.93
C LEU A 21 53.39 5.78 -41.41
N LEU A 22 52.60 6.68 -40.80
CA LEU A 22 52.58 6.89 -39.34
C LEU A 22 51.73 5.84 -38.59
N LEU A 23 50.76 5.19 -39.26
CA LEU A 23 49.99 4.06 -38.73
C LEU A 23 50.70 2.71 -38.94
N CYS A 24 51.53 2.56 -39.97
CA CYS A 24 52.38 1.37 -40.16
C CYS A 24 53.43 1.21 -39.05
N ILE A 25 53.85 2.29 -38.39
CA ILE A 25 54.80 2.24 -37.27
C ILE A 25 54.10 1.80 -35.95
N ALA A 26 52.77 1.90 -35.86
CA ALA A 26 52.01 1.39 -34.70
C ALA A 26 51.61 -0.09 -34.82
N MET A 27 51.70 -0.70 -36.02
CA MET A 27 51.45 -2.14 -36.23
C MET A 27 52.71 -3.00 -36.15
N CYS A 28 53.86 -2.44 -35.79
CA CYS A 28 55.09 -3.20 -35.47
C CYS A 28 55.16 -3.63 -33.99
N PHE A 29 54.03 -3.76 -33.29
CA PHE A 29 54.00 -4.35 -31.94
C PHE A 29 53.98 -5.88 -31.91
N GLU A 30 53.96 -6.56 -33.06
CA GLU A 30 54.10 -8.01 -33.16
C GLU A 30 55.39 -8.40 -33.90
N CYS A 31 56.54 -8.09 -33.31
CA CYS A 31 57.82 -8.75 -33.61
C CYS A 31 58.79 -8.58 -32.43
N VAL A 32 58.32 -8.85 -31.21
CA VAL A 32 59.22 -9.10 -30.09
C VAL A 32 58.82 -10.40 -29.42
N PRO A 33 59.50 -11.53 -29.70
CA PRO A 33 59.47 -12.65 -28.78
C PRO A 33 60.26 -12.26 -27.52
N PHE A 34 59.59 -11.64 -26.55
CA PHE A 34 60.00 -11.76 -25.16
C PHE A 34 59.52 -13.11 -24.63
N TYR A 35 60.29 -14.17 -24.92
CA TYR A 35 60.32 -15.33 -24.06
C TYR A 35 61.77 -15.80 -23.88
N THR A 36 62.36 -15.41 -22.76
CA THR A 36 63.34 -16.28 -22.09
C THR A 36 62.58 -17.49 -21.56
N VAL A 37 62.49 -18.54 -22.35
CA VAL A 37 62.36 -19.90 -21.83
C VAL A 37 63.57 -20.65 -22.33
N ALA A 38 64.50 -20.91 -21.42
CA ALA A 38 65.53 -21.91 -21.65
C ALA A 38 64.80 -23.24 -21.90
N ALA A 39 64.66 -23.62 -23.16
CA ALA A 39 64.41 -25.01 -23.50
C ALA A 39 65.65 -25.79 -23.06
N GLU A 40 65.47 -26.74 -22.16
CA GLU A 40 66.44 -27.82 -21.99
C GLU A 40 66.55 -28.52 -23.35
N GLU A 41 67.64 -28.25 -24.08
CA GLU A 41 68.02 -29.03 -25.25
C GLU A 41 68.30 -30.46 -24.80
N THR A 42 67.37 -31.38 -25.07
CA THR A 42 67.72 -32.80 -25.14
C THR A 42 68.60 -32.98 -26.37
N GLU A 43 69.89 -33.23 -26.12
CA GLU A 43 70.88 -33.69 -27.09
C GLU A 43 70.34 -34.91 -27.88
N GLU A 44 69.68 -34.69 -29.04
CA GLU A 44 69.76 -35.53 -30.27
C GLU A 44 68.78 -35.17 -31.43
N THR A 45 67.85 -34.21 -31.31
CA THR A 45 66.96 -33.84 -32.46
C THR A 45 66.63 -32.34 -32.54
N GLY A 46 67.47 -31.53 -33.18
CA GLY A 46 67.13 -30.13 -33.50
C GLY A 46 66.00 -30.00 -34.53
N THR A 47 65.30 -28.85 -34.56
CA THR A 47 64.34 -28.48 -35.62
C THR A 47 65.04 -28.42 -36.99
N TYR A 48 64.28 -28.50 -38.08
CA TYR A 48 64.84 -28.41 -39.45
C TYR A 48 65.70 -27.16 -39.64
N LYS A 49 65.24 -26.01 -39.13
CA LYS A 49 65.98 -24.74 -39.14
C LYS A 49 67.29 -24.83 -38.33
N THR A 50 67.25 -25.34 -37.10
CA THR A 50 68.44 -25.47 -36.25
C THR A 50 69.50 -26.40 -36.86
N LYS A 51 69.09 -27.48 -37.54
CA LYS A 51 70.00 -28.38 -38.26
C LYS A 51 70.69 -27.68 -39.43
N ALA A 52 69.94 -26.93 -40.24
CA ALA A 52 70.50 -26.18 -41.36
C ALA A 52 71.47 -25.09 -40.90
N ILE A 53 71.12 -24.34 -39.85
CA ILE A 53 72.01 -23.34 -39.24
C ILE A 53 73.29 -24.00 -38.71
N SER A 54 73.17 -25.14 -38.03
CA SER A 54 74.33 -25.86 -37.48
C SER A 54 75.27 -26.35 -38.58
N TRP A 55 74.73 -26.85 -39.69
CA TRP A 55 75.52 -27.22 -40.87
C TRP A 55 76.22 -26.00 -41.46
N LEU A 56 75.51 -24.89 -41.65
CA LEU A 56 76.07 -23.65 -42.19
C LEU A 56 77.22 -23.10 -41.33
N VAL A 57 77.12 -23.21 -39.99
CA VAL A 57 78.23 -22.86 -39.07
C VAL A 57 79.45 -23.76 -39.29
N GLY A 58 79.25 -25.05 -39.58
CA GLY A 58 80.31 -26.04 -39.77
C GLY A 58 81.10 -25.90 -41.06
N GLU A 59 80.48 -25.38 -42.12
CA GLU A 59 81.09 -25.22 -43.46
C GLU A 59 81.96 -23.97 -43.63
N LYS A 60 82.19 -23.22 -42.56
CA LYS A 60 83.02 -22.01 -42.61
C LYS A 60 84.50 -22.34 -42.88
N ASP A 61 85.07 -21.76 -43.95
CA ASP A 61 86.53 -21.69 -44.16
C ASP A 61 87.07 -20.29 -43.74
N ASP A 62 88.01 -20.26 -42.78
CA ASP A 62 88.66 -19.04 -42.25
C ASP A 62 89.44 -18.23 -43.31
N VAL A 63 89.68 -18.81 -44.50
CA VAL A 63 90.40 -18.20 -45.62
C VAL A 63 89.46 -17.76 -46.73
N SER A 64 88.45 -18.55 -47.09
CA SER A 64 87.59 -18.34 -48.27
C SER A 64 86.15 -17.90 -47.99
N GLY A 65 85.69 -17.89 -46.74
CA GLY A 65 84.28 -17.61 -46.44
C GLY A 65 83.36 -18.79 -46.81
N TRP A 66 82.10 -18.49 -47.10
CA TRP A 66 81.10 -19.44 -47.62
C TRP A 66 80.91 -19.23 -49.12
N GLY A 67 80.85 -20.33 -49.87
CA GLY A 67 80.50 -20.32 -51.30
C GLY A 67 81.65 -19.91 -52.22
N ASP A 68 81.31 -19.22 -53.31
CA ASP A 68 82.26 -18.72 -54.30
C ASP A 68 83.21 -17.67 -53.70
N THR A 69 84.51 -17.83 -53.89
CA THR A 69 85.53 -16.87 -53.41
C THR A 69 85.63 -15.60 -54.24
N ASP A 70 85.06 -15.59 -55.44
CA ASP A 70 85.08 -14.45 -56.34
C ASP A 70 83.88 -13.49 -56.13
N LEU A 71 82.90 -13.88 -55.31
CA LEU A 71 81.71 -13.08 -54.99
C LEU A 71 81.44 -13.05 -53.47
N ILE A 72 80.86 -11.96 -52.97
CA ILE A 72 80.58 -11.80 -51.53
C ILE A 72 79.22 -12.37 -51.09
N ASN A 73 78.36 -12.74 -52.05
CA ASN A 73 76.92 -12.97 -51.86
C ASN A 73 76.61 -14.05 -50.80
N ASP A 74 77.18 -15.25 -50.94
CA ASP A 74 76.93 -16.38 -50.04
C ASP A 74 77.47 -16.13 -48.65
N THR A 75 78.68 -15.58 -48.56
CA THR A 75 79.28 -15.20 -47.28
C THR A 75 78.46 -14.14 -46.56
N ALA A 76 78.00 -13.10 -47.27
CA ALA A 76 77.17 -12.05 -46.68
C ALA A 76 75.79 -12.58 -46.23
N ASN A 77 75.13 -13.40 -47.06
CA ASN A 77 73.85 -14.00 -46.71
C ASN A 77 73.97 -14.95 -45.51
N ALA A 78 75.02 -15.78 -45.47
CA ALA A 78 75.30 -16.65 -44.33
C ALA A 78 75.52 -15.85 -43.04
N LEU A 79 76.36 -14.82 -43.08
CA LEU A 79 76.60 -13.95 -41.93
C LEU A 79 75.32 -13.23 -41.46
N THR A 80 74.46 -12.80 -42.39
CA THR A 80 73.17 -12.20 -42.06
C THR A 80 72.28 -13.18 -41.27
N ILE A 81 72.14 -14.42 -41.74
CA ILE A 81 71.36 -15.47 -41.07
C ILE A 81 71.96 -15.79 -39.70
N LEU A 82 73.27 -16.03 -39.63
CA LEU A 82 73.94 -16.38 -38.38
C LEU A 82 73.84 -15.26 -37.33
N GLY A 83 73.91 -14.00 -37.76
CA GLY A 83 73.73 -12.84 -36.89
C GLY A 83 72.32 -12.75 -36.32
N ARG A 84 71.28 -12.94 -37.15
CA ARG A 84 69.87 -13.01 -36.71
C ARG A 84 69.64 -14.10 -35.66
N GLU A 85 70.32 -15.23 -35.82
CA GLU A 85 70.20 -16.40 -34.95
C GLU A 85 71.15 -16.38 -33.73
N GLY A 86 71.85 -15.26 -33.51
CA GLY A 86 72.78 -15.09 -32.39
C GLY A 86 73.98 -16.04 -32.41
N LYS A 87 74.35 -16.58 -33.59
CA LYS A 87 75.49 -17.47 -33.77
C LYS A 87 76.77 -16.66 -34.04
N PRO A 88 77.98 -17.23 -33.84
CA PRO A 88 79.23 -16.52 -34.09
C PRO A 88 79.40 -16.13 -35.57
N THR A 89 79.48 -14.83 -35.85
CA THR A 89 79.56 -14.23 -37.20
C THR A 89 80.96 -13.72 -37.57
N ASP A 90 82.04 -14.41 -37.17
CA ASP A 90 83.41 -13.87 -37.30
C ASP A 90 83.67 -13.21 -38.68
N SER A 91 83.80 -11.89 -38.64
CA SER A 91 83.80 -10.94 -39.76
C SER A 91 85.18 -10.78 -40.42
N THR A 92 86.15 -11.63 -40.06
CA THR A 92 87.52 -11.57 -40.60
C THR A 92 87.56 -11.63 -42.13
N PHE A 93 86.64 -12.36 -42.78
CA PHE A 93 86.52 -12.37 -44.24
C PHE A 93 86.03 -11.02 -44.80
N LEU A 94 85.02 -10.43 -44.16
CA LEU A 94 84.44 -9.16 -44.55
C LEU A 94 85.48 -8.02 -44.49
N GLU A 95 86.28 -8.00 -43.43
CA GLU A 95 87.41 -7.08 -43.29
C GLU A 95 88.48 -7.26 -44.37
N LYS A 96 88.80 -8.51 -44.74
CA LYS A 96 89.73 -8.80 -45.84
C LYS A 96 89.16 -8.33 -47.18
N TRP A 97 87.88 -8.59 -47.44
CA TRP A 97 87.19 -8.20 -48.67
C TRP A 97 87.18 -6.69 -48.85
N LYS A 98 86.76 -5.94 -47.81
CA LYS A 98 86.80 -4.47 -47.77
C LYS A 98 88.21 -3.92 -48.00
N GLY A 99 89.24 -4.60 -47.47
CA GLY A 99 90.64 -4.25 -47.68
C GLY A 99 91.14 -4.43 -49.12
N SER A 100 90.63 -5.44 -49.84
CA SER A 100 91.03 -5.74 -51.22
C SER A 100 90.18 -5.03 -52.29
N HIS A 101 88.92 -4.70 -51.99
CA HIS A 101 87.97 -4.06 -52.90
C HIS A 101 87.69 -2.61 -52.44
N LYS A 102 88.58 -1.67 -52.75
CA LYS A 102 88.45 -0.27 -52.29
C LYS A 102 87.39 0.55 -53.05
N ASP A 103 87.08 0.17 -54.28
CA ASP A 103 86.08 0.83 -55.14
C ASP A 103 84.90 -0.13 -55.35
N MET A 104 84.14 -0.41 -54.29
CA MET A 104 83.05 -1.39 -54.32
C MET A 104 81.89 -0.94 -55.22
N ASN A 105 81.34 -1.90 -55.97
CA ASN A 105 80.12 -1.71 -56.75
C ASN A 105 78.86 -1.77 -55.83
N THR A 106 77.69 -1.44 -56.38
CA THR A 106 76.43 -1.40 -55.63
C THR A 106 76.09 -2.74 -54.98
N ASP A 107 76.27 -3.85 -55.69
CA ASP A 107 75.98 -5.20 -55.19
C ASP A 107 76.84 -5.58 -54.00
N GLU A 108 78.15 -5.37 -54.12
CA GLU A 108 79.11 -5.62 -53.04
C GLU A 108 78.75 -4.81 -51.79
N MET A 109 78.45 -3.52 -51.97
CA MET A 109 78.05 -2.65 -50.85
C MET A 109 76.76 -3.13 -50.18
N VAL A 110 75.74 -3.54 -50.96
CA VAL A 110 74.46 -4.05 -50.44
C VAL A 110 74.67 -5.31 -49.61
N HIS A 111 75.40 -6.29 -50.15
CA HIS A 111 75.65 -7.55 -49.45
C HIS A 111 76.41 -7.33 -48.15
N ILE A 112 77.45 -6.49 -48.16
CA ILE A 112 78.21 -6.14 -46.96
C ILE A 112 77.33 -5.41 -45.94
N ALA A 113 76.54 -4.41 -46.37
CA ALA A 113 75.67 -3.65 -45.48
C ALA A 113 74.66 -4.56 -44.76
N ARG A 114 74.03 -5.50 -45.49
CA ARG A 114 73.09 -6.47 -44.92
C ARG A 114 73.72 -7.37 -43.86
N ALA A 115 74.95 -7.83 -44.09
CA ALA A 115 75.68 -8.63 -43.13
C ALA A 115 76.09 -7.82 -41.88
N GLU A 116 76.59 -6.59 -42.07
CA GLU A 116 77.02 -5.70 -40.98
C GLU A 116 75.85 -5.22 -40.11
N TYR A 117 74.64 -5.06 -40.66
CA TYR A 117 73.46 -4.71 -39.86
C TYR A 117 73.15 -5.74 -38.77
N MET A 118 73.56 -6.98 -38.94
CA MET A 118 73.38 -8.07 -37.98
C MET A 118 74.60 -8.28 -37.07
N SER A 119 75.60 -7.38 -37.14
CA SER A 119 76.79 -7.35 -36.29
C SER A 119 76.60 -6.42 -35.08
N ALA A 120 77.54 -6.43 -34.12
CA ALA A 120 77.40 -5.67 -32.87
C ALA A 120 77.56 -4.14 -33.03
N ASP A 121 77.98 -3.62 -34.20
CA ASP A 121 78.14 -2.18 -34.49
C ASP A 121 77.54 -1.83 -35.87
N SER A 122 76.33 -1.25 -35.89
CA SER A 122 75.58 -0.92 -37.12
C SER A 122 76.11 0.30 -37.88
N LYS A 123 77.09 1.04 -37.33
CA LYS A 123 77.54 2.32 -37.93
C LYS A 123 78.14 2.17 -39.31
N GLU A 124 78.83 1.06 -39.55
CA GLU A 124 79.42 0.80 -40.86
C GLU A 124 78.34 0.47 -41.89
N ALA A 125 77.34 -0.32 -41.50
CA ALA A 125 76.17 -0.61 -42.33
C ALA A 125 75.38 0.67 -42.68
N GLU A 126 75.19 1.57 -41.72
CA GLU A 126 74.56 2.88 -41.94
C GLU A 126 75.33 3.76 -42.93
N SER A 127 76.67 3.75 -42.86
CA SER A 127 77.53 4.46 -43.81
C SER A 127 77.39 3.89 -45.22
N LEU A 128 77.45 2.56 -45.34
CA LEU A 128 77.29 1.87 -46.63
C LEU A 128 75.91 2.12 -47.22
N LEU A 129 74.84 2.07 -46.40
CA LEU A 129 73.48 2.36 -46.87
C LEU A 129 73.36 3.80 -47.38
N SER A 130 73.93 4.77 -46.68
CA SER A 130 73.97 6.16 -47.15
C SER A 130 74.66 6.28 -48.51
N ASP A 131 75.78 5.58 -48.69
CA ASP A 131 76.51 5.59 -49.95
C ASP A 131 75.71 4.89 -51.07
N ILE A 132 75.09 3.73 -50.80
CA ILE A 132 74.20 3.04 -51.76
C ILE A 132 73.07 3.98 -52.19
N MET A 133 72.32 4.54 -51.25
CA MET A 133 71.18 5.42 -51.53
C MET A 133 71.58 6.67 -52.32
N SER A 134 72.81 7.16 -52.16
CA SER A 134 73.33 8.30 -52.93
C SER A 134 73.61 8.00 -54.41
N ARG A 135 73.69 6.72 -54.78
CA ARG A 135 73.93 6.25 -56.17
C ARG A 135 72.64 6.07 -56.99
N GLN A 136 71.48 6.46 -56.48
CA GLN A 136 70.22 6.37 -57.21
C GLN A 136 70.26 7.22 -58.49
N ASN A 137 69.89 6.61 -59.61
CA ASN A 137 69.80 7.32 -60.87
C ASN A 137 68.54 8.21 -60.92
N PRO A 138 68.49 9.23 -61.81
CA PRO A 138 67.34 10.13 -61.91
C PRO A 138 65.99 9.47 -62.26
N ASP A 139 66.00 8.23 -62.73
CA ASP A 139 64.80 7.43 -63.02
C ASP A 139 64.27 6.65 -61.82
N GLY A 140 64.92 6.79 -60.66
CA GLY A 140 64.57 6.11 -59.40
C GLY A 140 65.24 4.74 -59.24
N GLY A 141 65.83 4.16 -60.29
CA GLY A 141 66.50 2.87 -60.22
C GLY A 141 67.97 2.97 -59.78
N PHE A 142 68.60 1.82 -59.61
CA PHE A 142 70.02 1.66 -59.34
C PHE A 142 70.66 0.79 -60.42
N GLY A 143 71.93 1.07 -60.70
CA GLY A 143 72.80 0.22 -61.50
C GLY A 143 74.08 -0.14 -60.74
N LEU A 144 74.89 -1.03 -61.33
CA LEU A 144 76.07 -1.61 -60.71
C LEU A 144 77.08 -0.57 -60.19
N THR A 145 77.23 0.57 -60.88
CA THR A 145 78.03 1.72 -60.43
C THR A 145 77.35 3.03 -60.87
N GLU A 146 77.82 4.19 -60.40
CA GLU A 146 77.28 5.52 -60.78
C GLU A 146 77.27 5.82 -62.28
N GLU A 147 78.06 5.09 -63.08
CA GLU A 147 78.13 5.25 -64.54
C GLU A 147 77.19 4.31 -65.32
N TYR A 148 76.55 3.36 -64.65
CA TYR A 148 75.70 2.34 -65.26
C TYR A 148 74.22 2.75 -65.26
N GLU A 149 73.50 2.37 -66.32
CA GLU A 149 72.05 2.52 -66.38
C GLU A 149 71.37 1.64 -65.34
N SER A 150 70.20 2.08 -64.86
CA SER A 150 69.43 1.33 -63.88
C SER A 150 68.94 -0.01 -64.43
N ASP A 151 68.95 -1.05 -63.60
CA ASP A 151 68.30 -2.33 -63.91
C ASP A 151 67.50 -2.87 -62.72
N VAL A 152 66.74 -3.95 -62.94
CA VAL A 152 65.84 -4.51 -61.92
C VAL A 152 66.64 -5.11 -60.75
N TYR A 153 67.69 -5.87 -61.04
CA TYR A 153 68.38 -6.65 -60.00
C TYR A 153 69.09 -5.72 -59.02
N ASP A 154 69.85 -4.76 -59.54
CA ASP A 154 70.59 -3.79 -58.72
C ASP A 154 69.63 -2.92 -57.91
N THR A 155 68.47 -2.57 -58.48
CA THR A 155 67.42 -1.82 -57.77
C THR A 155 66.79 -2.64 -56.64
N VAL A 156 66.51 -3.93 -56.88
CA VAL A 156 66.01 -4.85 -55.84
C VAL A 156 67.05 -5.03 -54.73
N LEU A 157 68.32 -5.16 -55.09
CA LEU A 157 69.41 -5.25 -54.11
C LEU A 157 69.51 -3.98 -53.26
N ALA A 158 69.49 -2.78 -53.85
CA ALA A 158 69.50 -1.52 -53.11
C ALA A 158 68.33 -1.41 -52.12
N LEU A 159 67.11 -1.79 -52.54
CA LEU A 159 65.95 -1.85 -51.66
C LEU A 159 66.09 -2.91 -50.55
N SER A 160 66.73 -4.05 -50.84
CA SER A 160 66.96 -5.08 -49.83
C SER A 160 67.86 -4.60 -48.68
N ALA A 161 68.78 -3.66 -48.92
CA ALA A 161 69.59 -3.04 -47.87
C ALA A 161 68.76 -2.09 -46.98
N VAL A 162 67.81 -1.35 -47.55
CA VAL A 162 66.86 -0.51 -46.80
C VAL A 162 65.98 -1.38 -45.90
N CYS A 163 65.41 -2.44 -46.48
CA CYS A 163 64.61 -3.42 -45.76
C CYS A 163 65.44 -4.08 -44.61
N ALA A 164 66.74 -4.36 -44.80
CA ALA A 164 67.60 -4.91 -43.73
C ALA A 164 67.86 -3.93 -42.57
N GLN A 165 68.01 -2.63 -42.85
CA GLN A 165 68.10 -1.59 -41.81
C GLN A 165 66.83 -1.56 -40.94
N ALA A 166 65.65 -1.59 -41.59
CA ALA A 166 64.37 -1.54 -40.90
C ALA A 166 64.19 -2.71 -39.92
N VAL A 167 64.69 -3.90 -40.28
CA VAL A 167 64.71 -5.09 -39.41
C VAL A 167 65.71 -4.93 -38.26
N ALA A 168 66.91 -4.38 -38.52
CA ALA A 168 67.99 -4.28 -37.54
C ALA A 168 67.74 -3.22 -36.44
N THR A 169 67.10 -2.11 -36.80
CA THR A 169 66.86 -0.97 -35.90
C THR A 169 65.39 -0.55 -35.93
N PRO A 170 64.49 -1.25 -35.21
CA PRO A 170 63.04 -1.00 -35.23
C PRO A 170 62.58 0.30 -34.54
N THR A 171 63.48 1.26 -34.32
CA THR A 171 63.16 2.50 -33.59
C THR A 171 62.51 3.54 -34.50
N ASP A 172 61.69 4.42 -33.94
CA ASP A 172 61.08 5.63 -34.57
C ASP A 172 62.08 6.61 -35.25
N ALA A 173 63.37 6.29 -35.23
CA ALA A 173 64.46 7.11 -35.76
C ALA A 173 65.34 6.30 -36.74
N THR A 174 64.78 5.86 -37.86
CA THR A 174 65.56 5.43 -39.02
C THR A 174 65.76 6.61 -39.98
N ALA A 175 66.90 6.65 -40.68
CA ALA A 175 67.21 7.69 -41.65
C ALA A 175 66.13 7.76 -42.76
N ASP A 176 65.64 8.97 -43.06
CA ASP A 176 64.51 9.23 -43.98
C ASP A 176 64.86 8.98 -45.45
N TYR A 177 65.07 7.71 -45.83
CA TYR A 177 65.20 7.25 -47.21
C TYR A 177 63.86 6.92 -47.87
N SER A 178 62.74 7.31 -47.23
CA SER A 178 61.37 7.00 -47.68
C SER A 178 61.12 7.41 -49.13
N ASN A 179 61.63 8.57 -49.54
CA ASN A 179 61.52 9.06 -50.92
C ASN A 179 62.36 8.22 -51.90
N THR A 180 63.63 7.94 -51.57
CA THR A 180 64.53 7.13 -52.41
C THR A 180 64.01 5.70 -52.58
N ALA A 181 63.55 5.06 -51.50
CA ALA A 181 62.93 3.74 -51.54
C ALA A 181 61.61 3.75 -52.33
N GLY A 182 60.78 4.78 -52.15
CA GLY A 182 59.56 4.96 -52.94
C GLY A 182 59.84 5.11 -54.44
N ASP A 183 60.83 5.92 -54.83
CA ASP A 183 61.23 6.11 -56.23
C ASP A 183 61.78 4.81 -56.85
N ALA A 184 62.54 4.02 -56.09
CA ALA A 184 63.01 2.71 -56.52
C ALA A 184 61.87 1.69 -56.68
N ALA A 185 60.89 1.70 -55.77
CA ALA A 185 59.70 0.86 -55.87
C ALA A 185 58.84 1.23 -57.10
N PHE A 186 58.70 2.53 -57.41
CA PHE A 186 58.05 3.00 -58.63
C PHE A 186 58.82 2.63 -59.89
N TYR A 187 60.15 2.72 -59.86
CA TYR A 187 61.00 2.24 -60.95
C TYR A 187 60.74 0.76 -61.24
N LEU A 188 60.76 -0.10 -60.20
CA LEU A 188 60.45 -1.52 -60.34
C LEU A 188 59.05 -1.73 -60.93
N ALA A 189 58.02 -1.09 -60.37
CA ALA A 189 56.66 -1.19 -60.92
C ALA A 189 56.58 -0.78 -62.41
N GLY A 190 57.39 0.19 -62.85
CA GLY A 190 57.48 0.62 -64.24
C GLY A 190 58.24 -0.34 -65.17
N LYS A 191 59.04 -1.26 -64.62
CA LYS A 191 59.83 -2.26 -65.36
C LYS A 191 59.17 -3.63 -65.46
N GLN A 192 57.99 -3.81 -64.88
CA GLN A 192 57.23 -5.05 -64.97
C GLN A 192 56.85 -5.34 -66.44
N LYS A 193 57.17 -6.54 -66.91
CA LYS A 193 56.84 -6.94 -68.28
C LYS A 193 55.37 -7.32 -68.38
N SER A 194 54.87 -7.45 -69.61
CA SER A 194 53.46 -7.76 -69.87
C SER A 194 53.00 -9.13 -69.34
N ASP A 195 53.94 -10.04 -69.06
CA ASP A 195 53.66 -11.32 -68.42
C ASP A 195 53.54 -11.21 -66.88
N GLY A 196 53.80 -10.03 -66.31
CA GLY A 196 53.79 -9.79 -64.86
C GLY A 196 55.14 -9.98 -64.18
N GLY A 197 56.13 -10.52 -64.90
CA GLY A 197 57.46 -10.80 -64.37
C GLY A 197 58.51 -9.72 -64.62
N TYR A 198 59.68 -9.93 -64.02
CA TYR A 198 60.87 -9.09 -64.17
C TYR A 198 62.02 -9.87 -64.82
N ALA A 199 62.85 -9.18 -65.59
CA ALA A 199 64.00 -9.75 -66.28
C ALA A 199 65.30 -9.00 -65.91
N TYR A 200 66.44 -9.70 -65.95
CA TYR A 200 67.76 -9.10 -65.67
C TYR A 200 68.16 -8.03 -66.70
N THR A 201 67.67 -8.17 -67.93
CA THR A 201 67.82 -7.16 -68.99
C THR A 201 66.52 -7.01 -69.76
N ASP A 202 66.29 -5.86 -70.39
CA ASP A 202 65.09 -5.60 -71.20
C ASP A 202 64.92 -6.62 -72.36
N ALA A 203 66.02 -7.23 -72.83
CA ALA A 203 66.02 -8.20 -73.92
C ALA A 203 65.77 -9.66 -73.48
N SER A 204 65.97 -9.99 -72.20
CA SER A 204 65.79 -11.34 -71.66
C SER A 204 64.34 -11.63 -71.27
N ASP A 205 63.96 -12.91 -71.23
CA ASP A 205 62.69 -13.36 -70.66
C ASP A 205 62.63 -13.09 -69.15
N SER A 206 61.41 -12.98 -68.61
CA SER A 206 61.20 -12.79 -67.17
C SER A 206 61.74 -14.00 -66.38
N SER A 207 62.49 -13.73 -65.32
CA SER A 207 63.05 -14.75 -64.42
C SER A 207 62.10 -14.98 -63.24
N PRO A 208 61.70 -16.22 -62.95
CA PRO A 208 60.85 -16.54 -61.79
C PRO A 208 61.50 -16.14 -60.46
N TYR A 209 62.79 -16.47 -60.30
CA TYR A 209 63.58 -16.08 -59.13
C TYR A 209 63.60 -14.56 -58.94
N LEU A 210 64.00 -13.79 -59.96
CA LEU A 210 64.07 -12.33 -59.85
C LEU A 210 62.70 -11.71 -59.57
N THR A 211 61.65 -12.28 -60.19
CA THR A 211 60.29 -11.77 -60.01
C THR A 211 59.81 -11.95 -58.58
N ALA A 212 59.94 -13.15 -58.04
CA ALA A 212 59.56 -13.46 -56.68
C ALA A 212 60.41 -12.68 -55.67
N TYR A 213 61.72 -12.55 -55.91
CA TYR A 213 62.62 -11.79 -55.05
C TYR A 213 62.27 -10.30 -55.03
N ALA A 214 61.98 -9.70 -56.20
CA ALA A 214 61.51 -8.32 -56.28
C ALA A 214 60.18 -8.13 -55.53
N GLY A 215 59.23 -9.05 -55.69
CA GLY A 215 57.96 -9.03 -54.97
C GLY A 215 58.11 -9.13 -53.46
N MET A 216 59.01 -10.02 -52.99
CA MET A 216 59.36 -10.16 -51.57
C MET A 216 59.89 -8.84 -51.00
N ILE A 217 60.88 -8.22 -51.68
CA ILE A 217 61.47 -6.95 -51.22
C ILE A 217 60.46 -5.80 -51.24
N LEU A 218 59.64 -5.70 -52.29
CA LEU A 218 58.57 -4.68 -52.35
C LEU A 218 57.56 -4.84 -51.19
N SER A 219 57.24 -6.08 -50.82
CA SER A 219 56.32 -6.36 -49.71
C SER A 219 56.98 -6.04 -48.37
N MET A 220 58.24 -6.43 -48.16
CA MET A 220 59.00 -6.11 -46.94
C MET A 220 59.21 -4.61 -46.74
N CYS A 221 59.26 -3.84 -47.83
CA CYS A 221 59.42 -2.39 -47.78
C CYS A 221 58.05 -1.66 -47.76
N GLY A 222 56.93 -2.37 -47.51
CA GLY A 222 55.60 -1.79 -47.26
C GLY A 222 54.92 -1.16 -48.48
N CYS A 223 55.24 -1.63 -49.68
CA CYS A 223 54.73 -1.05 -50.93
C CYS A 223 53.41 -1.68 -51.42
N ASP A 224 52.45 -1.90 -50.52
CA ASP A 224 51.21 -2.67 -50.80
C ASP A 224 50.26 -2.00 -51.80
N ASP A 225 50.34 -0.68 -51.98
CA ASP A 225 49.50 0.09 -52.91
C ASP A 225 50.01 0.12 -54.37
N LEU A 226 51.10 -0.58 -54.69
CA LEU A 226 51.65 -0.59 -56.05
C LEU A 226 50.72 -1.30 -57.04
N PRO A 227 50.53 -0.77 -58.26
CA PRO A 227 49.68 -1.39 -59.27
C PRO A 227 50.24 -2.69 -59.85
N ALA A 228 51.47 -3.10 -59.48
CA ALA A 228 52.17 -4.27 -60.00
C ALA A 228 51.67 -5.60 -59.41
N TRP A 229 51.05 -5.58 -58.23
CA TRP A 229 50.77 -6.79 -57.44
C TRP A 229 49.93 -7.83 -58.16
N THR A 230 48.79 -7.44 -58.77
CA THR A 230 47.90 -8.41 -59.43
C THR A 230 48.59 -9.20 -60.54
N ALA A 231 49.45 -8.55 -61.33
CA ALA A 231 50.18 -9.23 -62.41
C ALA A 231 51.37 -10.04 -61.86
N LEU A 232 52.01 -9.58 -60.79
CA LEU A 232 53.12 -10.26 -60.12
C LEU A 232 52.63 -11.54 -59.42
N ASP A 233 51.55 -11.44 -58.64
CA ASP A 233 50.85 -12.54 -57.98
C ASP A 233 50.51 -13.64 -59.01
N ALA A 234 49.88 -13.25 -60.12
CA ALA A 234 49.52 -14.18 -61.19
C ALA A 234 50.74 -14.86 -61.85
N TYR A 235 51.81 -14.11 -62.11
CA TYR A 235 53.04 -14.66 -62.69
C TYR A 235 53.71 -15.65 -61.73
N CYS A 236 53.87 -15.28 -60.46
CA CYS A 236 54.49 -16.15 -59.47
C CYS A 236 53.64 -17.40 -59.22
N GLN A 237 52.31 -17.30 -59.14
CA GLN A 237 51.43 -18.46 -59.02
C GLN A 237 51.51 -19.40 -60.23
N ASP A 238 51.64 -18.88 -61.45
CA ASP A 238 51.81 -19.68 -62.67
C ASP A 238 53.18 -20.39 -62.74
N ARG A 239 54.22 -19.79 -62.14
CA ARG A 239 55.60 -20.33 -62.17
C ARG A 239 55.94 -21.20 -60.96
N PHE A 240 55.20 -21.11 -59.87
CA PHE A 240 55.40 -21.94 -58.70
C PHE A 240 54.86 -23.37 -58.94
N THR A 241 55.77 -24.34 -59.03
CA THR A 241 55.44 -25.76 -59.19
C THR A 241 55.51 -26.51 -57.86
N GLY A 242 56.21 -25.94 -56.88
CA GLY A 242 56.56 -26.60 -55.63
C GLY A 242 57.53 -27.78 -55.82
N GLU A 243 58.15 -27.95 -56.98
CA GLU A 243 59.14 -29.01 -57.25
C GLU A 243 60.54 -28.61 -56.78
N LEU A 244 60.94 -29.19 -55.64
CA LEU A 244 62.24 -28.96 -55.00
C LEU A 244 63.25 -30.02 -55.49
N SER A 245 64.21 -29.60 -56.30
CA SER A 245 65.32 -30.43 -56.84
C SER A 245 66.63 -29.65 -56.79
N GLU A 246 67.77 -30.33 -56.86
CA GLU A 246 69.12 -29.72 -56.83
C GLU A 246 69.31 -28.60 -57.88
N ASP A 247 68.67 -28.71 -59.05
CA ASP A 247 68.80 -27.69 -60.11
C ASP A 247 67.82 -26.51 -59.98
N THR A 248 66.76 -26.65 -59.17
CA THR A 248 65.62 -25.70 -59.13
C THR A 248 65.29 -25.17 -57.75
N PHE A 249 66.01 -25.60 -56.71
CA PHE A 249 65.65 -25.35 -55.32
C PHE A 249 65.58 -23.85 -55.01
N ALA A 250 66.66 -23.10 -55.23
CA ALA A 250 66.69 -21.66 -54.96
C ALA A 250 65.53 -20.89 -55.64
N GLU A 251 65.23 -21.17 -56.92
CA GLU A 251 64.12 -20.53 -57.63
C GLU A 251 62.76 -20.84 -56.98
N GLN A 252 62.48 -22.11 -56.70
CA GLN A 252 61.21 -22.54 -56.12
C GLN A 252 61.08 -22.16 -54.64
N ALA A 253 62.19 -22.06 -53.90
CA ALA A 253 62.20 -21.59 -52.52
C ALA A 253 61.83 -20.11 -52.44
N VAL A 254 62.39 -19.25 -53.29
CA VAL A 254 62.03 -17.82 -53.31
C VAL A 254 60.59 -17.60 -53.80
N LEU A 255 60.13 -18.39 -54.78
CA LEU A 255 58.71 -18.41 -55.17
C LEU A 255 57.80 -18.83 -54.01
N ALA A 256 58.18 -19.85 -53.23
CA ALA A 256 57.42 -20.28 -52.06
C ALA A 256 57.38 -19.18 -50.99
N MET A 257 58.52 -18.52 -50.71
CA MET A 257 58.56 -17.38 -49.78
C MET A 257 57.55 -16.30 -50.19
N TYR A 258 57.51 -15.98 -51.49
CA TYR A 258 56.52 -15.04 -52.03
C TYR A 258 55.08 -15.53 -51.83
N MET A 259 54.80 -16.81 -52.09
CA MET A 259 53.47 -17.40 -51.88
C MET A 259 53.03 -17.33 -50.41
N TYR A 260 53.91 -17.61 -49.46
CA TYR A 260 53.62 -17.51 -48.03
C TYR A 260 53.37 -16.07 -47.61
N ARG A 261 54.27 -15.15 -47.98
CA ARG A 261 54.16 -13.72 -47.61
C ARG A 261 52.90 -13.05 -48.14
N ARG A 262 52.45 -13.45 -49.34
CA ARG A 262 51.26 -12.91 -50.00
C ARG A 262 50.00 -13.73 -49.73
N GLU A 263 50.09 -14.77 -48.89
CA GLU A 263 48.99 -15.66 -48.53
C GLU A 263 48.34 -16.32 -49.76
N LEU A 264 49.16 -16.65 -50.76
CA LEU A 264 48.75 -17.25 -52.05
C LEU A 264 49.01 -18.77 -52.11
N ILE A 265 49.61 -19.35 -51.06
CA ILE A 265 49.89 -20.79 -50.97
C ILE A 265 48.58 -21.57 -50.86
N GLN A 266 48.37 -22.56 -51.73
CA GLN A 266 47.09 -23.30 -51.77
C GLN A 266 47.00 -24.45 -50.76
N ASP A 267 48.11 -25.12 -50.49
CA ASP A 267 48.21 -26.27 -49.58
C ASP A 267 49.55 -26.18 -48.83
N ALA A 268 49.55 -25.37 -47.77
CA ALA A 268 50.75 -25.09 -46.97
C ALA A 268 51.29 -26.38 -46.34
N ASP A 269 50.43 -27.16 -45.68
CA ASP A 269 50.79 -28.42 -45.02
C ASP A 269 51.52 -29.39 -45.97
N ALA A 270 50.97 -29.61 -47.18
CA ALA A 270 51.58 -30.52 -48.15
C ALA A 270 52.91 -30.01 -48.70
N PHE A 271 53.06 -28.69 -48.87
CA PHE A 271 54.31 -28.09 -49.32
C PHE A 271 55.39 -28.16 -48.23
N GLU A 272 55.05 -27.86 -46.97
CA GLU A 272 55.97 -27.95 -45.82
C GLU A 272 56.52 -29.37 -45.64
N GLU A 273 55.66 -30.39 -45.76
CA GLU A 273 56.10 -31.80 -45.73
C GLU A 273 57.15 -32.09 -46.82
N LYS A 274 56.92 -31.58 -48.04
CA LYS A 274 57.85 -31.74 -49.16
C LYS A 274 59.15 -30.97 -48.94
N LEU A 275 59.07 -29.74 -48.43
CA LEU A 275 60.22 -28.90 -48.09
C LEU A 275 61.14 -29.60 -47.09
N HIS A 276 60.57 -30.12 -46.00
CA HIS A 276 61.34 -30.85 -45.00
C HIS A 276 62.03 -32.11 -45.53
N SER A 277 61.47 -32.75 -46.56
CA SER A 277 62.02 -33.98 -47.15
C SER A 277 63.33 -33.79 -47.93
N VAL A 278 63.67 -32.56 -48.34
CA VAL A 278 64.91 -32.29 -49.10
C VAL A 278 66.14 -32.06 -48.22
N GLN A 279 65.94 -31.86 -46.91
CA GLN A 279 67.06 -31.69 -45.96
C GLN A 279 67.76 -33.04 -45.72
N GLY A 280 69.08 -33.05 -45.95
CA GLY A 280 69.95 -34.18 -45.65
C GLY A 280 70.09 -34.43 -44.15
N SER A 281 70.59 -35.62 -43.78
CA SER A 281 70.83 -35.96 -42.36
C SER A 281 71.88 -35.08 -41.67
N ASP A 282 72.75 -34.44 -42.45
CA ASP A 282 73.76 -33.49 -41.99
C ASP A 282 73.20 -32.08 -41.77
N GLY A 283 71.94 -31.82 -42.16
CA GLY A 283 71.27 -30.54 -42.05
C GLY A 283 71.31 -29.69 -43.32
N SER A 284 72.12 -30.06 -44.32
CA SER A 284 72.24 -29.34 -45.58
C SER A 284 71.03 -29.57 -46.50
N VAL A 285 70.84 -28.70 -47.47
CA VAL A 285 70.01 -28.97 -48.65
C VAL A 285 70.95 -29.24 -49.82
N TYR A 286 70.91 -30.47 -50.34
CA TYR A 286 71.79 -31.00 -51.41
C TYR A 286 73.30 -30.84 -51.19
N GLY A 287 73.75 -30.53 -49.97
CA GLY A 287 75.15 -30.20 -49.69
C GLY A 287 75.61 -28.85 -50.25
N ASP A 288 74.68 -28.00 -50.68
CA ASP A 288 74.95 -26.70 -51.29
C ASP A 288 74.68 -25.53 -50.31
N ILE A 289 75.57 -24.53 -50.33
CA ILE A 289 75.51 -23.38 -49.43
C ILE A 289 74.35 -22.45 -49.79
N THR A 290 74.16 -22.14 -51.08
CA THR A 290 73.11 -21.23 -51.55
C THR A 290 71.73 -21.84 -51.27
N ASP A 291 71.53 -23.12 -51.57
CA ASP A 291 70.25 -23.79 -51.32
C ASP A 291 69.94 -23.89 -49.82
N THR A 292 70.94 -24.18 -48.98
CA THR A 292 70.73 -24.22 -47.53
C THR A 292 70.39 -22.85 -46.95
N ILE A 293 70.96 -21.76 -47.49
CA ILE A 293 70.61 -20.38 -47.14
C ILE A 293 69.13 -20.09 -47.49
N TRP A 294 68.69 -20.41 -48.71
CA TRP A 294 67.29 -20.21 -49.12
C TRP A 294 66.32 -21.07 -48.32
N TYR A 295 66.72 -22.29 -47.95
CA TYR A 295 65.93 -23.16 -47.09
C TYR A 295 65.67 -22.53 -45.72
N ILE A 296 66.70 -21.96 -45.08
CA ILE A 296 66.55 -21.29 -43.79
C ILE A 296 65.62 -20.07 -43.90
N LEU A 297 65.80 -19.25 -44.96
CA LEU A 297 64.95 -18.07 -45.17
C LEU A 297 63.49 -18.42 -45.46
N LEU A 298 63.23 -19.54 -46.15
CA LEU A 298 61.86 -20.03 -46.37
C LEU A 298 61.21 -20.52 -45.08
N LEU A 299 61.96 -21.19 -44.19
CA LEU A 299 61.43 -21.60 -42.89
C LEU A 299 61.06 -20.39 -42.02
N ASP A 300 61.85 -19.30 -42.04
CA ASP A 300 61.48 -18.04 -41.36
C ASP A 300 60.14 -17.48 -41.86
N GLU A 301 59.91 -17.54 -43.16
CA GLU A 301 58.68 -17.03 -43.77
C GLU A 301 57.46 -17.87 -43.38
N ILE A 302 57.62 -19.19 -43.31
CA ILE A 302 56.58 -20.12 -42.87
C ILE A 302 56.21 -19.86 -41.40
N ASP A 303 57.19 -19.69 -40.52
CA ASP A 303 56.94 -19.37 -39.10
C ASP A 303 56.14 -18.05 -38.97
N SER A 304 56.45 -17.05 -39.80
CA SER A 304 55.72 -15.77 -39.85
C SER A 304 54.29 -15.89 -40.36
N TYR A 305 54.01 -16.85 -41.25
CA TYR A 305 52.68 -17.10 -41.79
C TYR A 305 51.72 -17.63 -40.71
N HIS A 306 52.20 -18.48 -39.80
CA HIS A 306 51.39 -19.14 -38.76
C HIS A 306 51.19 -18.31 -37.46
N THR A 307 51.72 -17.09 -37.37
CA THR A 307 51.56 -16.22 -36.20
C THR A 307 50.21 -15.48 -36.23
N LEU A 308 49.46 -15.44 -35.11
CA LEU A 308 48.17 -14.72 -35.02
C LEU A 308 48.36 -13.23 -35.32
N ARG A 309 47.50 -12.68 -36.17
CA ARG A 309 47.35 -11.24 -36.39
C ARG A 309 45.88 -10.90 -36.15
N LEU A 310 45.57 -10.12 -35.13
CA LEU A 310 44.20 -9.68 -34.82
C LEU A 310 44.16 -8.17 -34.61
N SER A 311 43.26 -7.48 -35.31
CA SER A 311 43.00 -6.06 -35.13
C SER A 311 41.50 -5.80 -34.98
N ILE A 312 41.08 -5.25 -33.85
CA ILE A 312 39.70 -4.77 -33.66
C ILE A 312 39.64 -3.32 -34.10
N THR A 313 38.82 -3.04 -35.12
CA THR A 313 38.73 -1.71 -35.74
C THR A 313 37.57 -0.87 -35.22
N ASN A 314 36.50 -1.50 -34.75
CA ASN A 314 35.35 -0.82 -34.15
C ASN A 314 34.56 -1.74 -33.22
N VAL A 315 33.97 -1.16 -32.17
CA VAL A 315 32.99 -1.79 -31.28
C VAL A 315 31.89 -0.76 -31.04
N GLU A 316 30.64 -1.15 -31.28
CA GLU A 316 29.48 -0.28 -31.08
C GLU A 316 28.39 -1.08 -30.37
N THR A 317 27.91 -0.58 -29.23
CA THR A 317 26.80 -1.18 -28.49
C THR A 317 25.58 -0.28 -28.54
N GLU A 318 24.41 -0.88 -28.82
CA GLU A 318 23.11 -0.24 -28.68
C GLU A 318 22.30 -0.91 -27.57
N THR A 319 21.41 -0.14 -26.96
CA THR A 319 20.46 -0.61 -25.95
C THR A 319 19.05 -0.10 -26.23
N ASP A 320 18.05 -0.80 -25.70
CA ASP A 320 16.63 -0.47 -25.82
C ASP A 320 16.22 0.80 -25.05
N THR A 321 17.00 1.24 -24.05
CA THR A 321 16.79 2.50 -23.34
C THR A 321 18.10 3.19 -22.95
N TYR A 322 18.09 4.53 -22.99
CA TYR A 322 19.19 5.38 -22.50
C TYR A 322 18.84 6.09 -21.19
N VAL A 323 17.67 5.78 -20.62
CA VAL A 323 17.15 6.36 -19.38
C VAL A 323 16.96 5.23 -18.36
N LEU A 324 17.42 5.45 -17.12
CA LEU A 324 17.15 4.56 -15.99
C LEU A 324 16.25 5.29 -14.98
N GLU A 325 15.13 4.67 -14.61
CA GLU A 325 14.29 5.15 -13.50
C GLU A 325 14.94 4.89 -12.13
N ALA A 326 14.97 5.93 -11.28
CA ALA A 326 15.52 5.83 -9.93
C ALA A 326 14.63 4.92 -9.04
N GLY A 327 15.25 3.94 -8.37
CA GLY A 327 14.61 3.01 -7.45
C GLY A 327 14.05 1.74 -8.08
N GLU A 328 14.11 1.59 -9.41
CA GLU A 328 13.58 0.43 -10.13
C GLU A 328 14.69 -0.42 -10.77
N THR A 329 14.52 -1.75 -10.76
CA THR A 329 15.39 -2.68 -11.49
C THR A 329 14.86 -2.85 -12.90
N GLN A 330 15.68 -2.49 -13.90
CA GLN A 330 15.34 -2.56 -15.32
C GLN A 330 16.21 -3.61 -16.02
N SER A 331 15.60 -4.39 -16.91
CA SER A 331 16.33 -5.30 -17.80
C SER A 331 16.69 -4.54 -19.09
N LEU A 332 17.98 -4.41 -19.37
CA LEU A 332 18.50 -3.79 -20.59
C LEU A 332 18.76 -4.86 -21.65
N SER A 333 18.24 -4.63 -22.85
CA SER A 333 18.59 -5.43 -24.04
C SER A 333 19.79 -4.79 -24.73
N LEU A 334 20.83 -5.57 -25.03
CA LEU A 334 22.10 -5.09 -25.57
C LEU A 334 22.38 -5.74 -26.92
N HIS A 335 22.72 -4.93 -27.93
CA HIS A 335 23.19 -5.39 -29.23
C HIS A 335 24.57 -4.81 -29.49
N THR A 336 25.57 -5.65 -29.77
CA THR A 336 26.95 -5.21 -30.03
C THR A 336 27.41 -5.64 -31.40
N ASP A 337 27.87 -4.68 -32.20
CA ASP A 337 28.55 -4.87 -33.49
C ASP A 337 30.06 -4.67 -33.33
N ILE A 338 30.85 -5.61 -33.85
CA ILE A 338 32.31 -5.60 -33.81
C ILE A 338 32.84 -5.69 -35.24
N SER A 339 33.77 -4.80 -35.59
CA SER A 339 34.52 -4.85 -36.85
C SER A 339 35.98 -5.23 -36.57
N TYR A 340 36.53 -6.17 -37.33
CA TYR A 340 37.85 -6.73 -37.07
C TYR A 340 38.55 -7.22 -38.36
N ASP A 341 39.85 -7.46 -38.24
CA ASP A 341 40.67 -8.14 -39.24
C ASP A 341 41.51 -9.22 -38.55
N THR A 342 41.54 -10.43 -39.11
CA THR A 342 42.29 -11.56 -38.53
C THR A 342 42.72 -12.57 -39.58
N ASN A 343 43.94 -13.10 -39.46
CA ASN A 343 44.45 -14.13 -40.37
C ASN A 343 43.99 -15.56 -40.02
N GLN A 344 43.47 -15.77 -38.81
CA GLN A 344 42.91 -17.05 -38.36
C GLN A 344 41.68 -16.86 -37.46
N ASN A 345 40.85 -17.89 -37.32
CA ASN A 345 39.70 -17.82 -36.42
C ASN A 345 40.17 -17.66 -34.97
N VAL A 346 39.51 -16.80 -34.20
CA VAL A 346 39.84 -16.50 -32.81
C VAL A 346 38.58 -16.41 -31.96
N THR A 347 38.65 -16.92 -30.73
CA THR A 347 37.58 -16.83 -29.74
C THR A 347 37.90 -15.73 -28.75
N MET A 348 36.91 -14.88 -28.44
CA MET A 348 37.03 -13.67 -27.62
C MET A 348 35.86 -13.57 -26.64
N ASN A 349 36.01 -12.75 -25.60
CA ASN A 349 34.94 -12.44 -24.65
C ASN A 349 34.47 -10.98 -24.80
N VAL A 350 33.15 -10.78 -24.81
CA VAL A 350 32.48 -9.48 -24.73
C VAL A 350 31.94 -9.31 -23.32
N ARG A 351 32.53 -8.39 -22.56
CA ARG A 351 32.16 -8.08 -21.17
C ARG A 351 31.36 -6.79 -21.12
N TYR A 352 30.15 -6.86 -20.57
CA TYR A 352 29.30 -5.72 -20.29
C TYR A 352 29.33 -5.43 -18.80
N THR A 353 29.58 -4.17 -18.40
CA THR A 353 29.65 -3.77 -17.00
C THR A 353 28.92 -2.46 -16.79
N ILE A 354 27.97 -2.42 -15.86
CA ILE A 354 27.36 -1.18 -15.39
C ILE A 354 28.14 -0.69 -14.18
N THR A 355 28.53 0.58 -14.22
CA THR A 355 29.20 1.25 -13.09
C THR A 355 28.31 2.35 -12.52
N GLU A 356 28.19 2.40 -11.19
CA GLU A 356 27.64 3.51 -10.40
C GLU A 356 28.79 4.36 -9.86
N ASP A 357 28.86 5.64 -10.22
CA ASP A 357 29.94 6.56 -9.81
C ASP A 357 31.37 5.97 -10.01
N GLY A 358 31.53 5.07 -10.97
CA GLY A 358 32.77 4.36 -11.27
C GLY A 358 32.97 3.01 -10.57
N GLU A 359 32.06 2.57 -9.70
CA GLU A 359 32.08 1.23 -9.09
C GLU A 359 31.15 0.27 -9.83
N ALA A 360 31.63 -0.94 -10.17
CA ALA A 360 30.82 -1.92 -10.89
C ALA A 360 29.66 -2.47 -10.03
N THR A 361 28.44 -2.41 -10.54
CA THR A 361 27.22 -2.87 -9.86
C THR A 361 26.60 -4.10 -10.51
N ALA A 362 26.76 -4.26 -11.82
CA ALA A 362 26.30 -5.42 -12.57
C ALA A 362 27.27 -5.74 -13.73
N SER A 363 27.44 -7.01 -14.06
CA SER A 363 28.27 -7.43 -15.19
C SER A 363 27.80 -8.75 -15.79
N VAL A 364 27.96 -8.88 -17.11
CA VAL A 364 27.74 -10.13 -17.86
C VAL A 364 28.81 -10.28 -18.94
N THR A 365 29.33 -11.49 -19.11
CA THR A 365 30.32 -11.82 -20.14
C THR A 365 29.75 -12.86 -21.11
N LYS A 366 30.04 -12.69 -22.39
CA LYS A 366 29.62 -13.58 -23.48
C LYS A 366 30.79 -13.89 -24.40
N GLU A 367 30.95 -15.16 -24.72
CA GLU A 367 31.96 -15.62 -25.68
C GLU A 367 31.47 -15.38 -27.12
N MET A 368 32.39 -15.03 -28.01
CA MET A 368 32.18 -14.83 -29.44
C MET A 368 33.34 -15.41 -30.25
N GLU A 369 33.05 -16.01 -31.40
CA GLU A 369 34.06 -16.41 -32.39
C GLU A 369 34.16 -15.37 -33.51
N LEU A 370 35.37 -14.90 -33.78
CA LEU A 370 35.72 -14.06 -34.92
C LEU A 370 36.37 -14.95 -35.98
N SER A 371 35.84 -14.94 -37.20
CA SER A 371 36.37 -15.77 -38.29
C SER A 371 37.27 -14.98 -39.21
N ALA A 372 38.40 -15.56 -39.63
CA ALA A 372 39.28 -15.01 -40.66
C ALA A 372 38.62 -14.76 -42.03
N SER A 373 37.46 -15.36 -42.27
CA SER A 373 36.68 -15.18 -43.51
C SER A 373 35.72 -13.99 -43.46
N ASN A 374 35.60 -13.31 -42.32
CA ASN A 374 34.68 -12.21 -42.07
C ASN A 374 35.44 -11.00 -41.52
N THR A 375 34.83 -9.83 -41.64
CA THR A 375 35.35 -8.57 -41.08
C THR A 375 34.43 -7.96 -40.04
N LYS A 376 33.32 -8.63 -39.73
CA LYS A 376 32.29 -8.20 -38.79
C LYS A 376 31.67 -9.37 -38.04
N ALA A 377 31.26 -9.13 -36.80
CA ALA A 377 30.49 -10.04 -35.97
C ALA A 377 29.54 -9.25 -35.07
N SER A 378 28.42 -9.87 -34.68
CA SER A 378 27.40 -9.25 -33.84
C SER A 378 26.98 -10.19 -32.72
N LEU A 379 26.56 -9.63 -31.58
CA LEU A 379 26.11 -10.39 -30.41
C LEU A 379 25.00 -9.66 -29.66
N ASP A 380 24.00 -10.43 -29.21
CA ASP A 380 22.95 -9.96 -28.32
C ASP A 380 23.20 -10.42 -26.88
N SER A 381 22.90 -9.56 -25.91
CA SER A 381 22.96 -9.85 -24.48
C SER A 381 21.86 -9.12 -23.72
N ALA A 382 21.72 -9.43 -22.42
CA ALA A 382 20.83 -8.71 -21.52
C ALA A 382 21.49 -8.55 -20.15
N LEU A 383 21.22 -7.43 -19.48
CA LEU A 383 21.79 -7.09 -18.17
C LEU A 383 20.78 -6.31 -17.33
N GLU A 384 20.68 -6.62 -16.04
CA GLU A 384 19.82 -5.88 -15.10
C GLU A 384 20.56 -4.70 -14.48
N ALA A 385 19.86 -3.57 -14.34
CA ALA A 385 20.38 -2.33 -13.78
C ALA A 385 19.41 -1.74 -12.75
N THR A 386 19.93 -1.29 -11.61
CA THR A 386 19.14 -0.56 -10.60
C THR A 386 19.79 0.80 -10.36
N ALA A 387 19.07 1.89 -10.63
CA ALA A 387 19.59 3.24 -10.51
C ALA A 387 19.11 3.95 -9.23
N GLN A 388 19.91 4.87 -8.71
CA GLN A 388 19.57 5.76 -7.60
C GLN A 388 19.63 7.22 -8.04
N GLU A 389 18.79 8.06 -7.43
CA GLU A 389 18.78 9.50 -7.69
C GLU A 389 20.15 10.15 -7.38
N GLY A 390 20.60 11.01 -8.29
CA GLY A 390 21.82 11.81 -8.11
C GLY A 390 23.14 11.07 -8.37
N LYS A 391 23.07 9.86 -8.92
CA LYS A 391 24.23 9.00 -9.24
C LYS A 391 24.50 8.93 -10.74
N GLU A 392 25.76 8.68 -11.11
CA GLU A 392 26.16 8.49 -12.50
C GLU A 392 26.21 7.00 -12.86
N TYR A 393 25.52 6.60 -13.94
CA TYR A 393 25.52 5.23 -14.45
C TYR A 393 26.09 5.18 -15.88
N ILE A 394 27.05 4.27 -16.09
CA ILE A 394 27.72 4.03 -17.37
C ILE A 394 27.73 2.53 -17.65
N LEU A 395 27.27 2.11 -18.83
CA LEU A 395 27.53 0.78 -19.38
C LEU A 395 28.85 0.81 -20.14
N LYS A 396 29.78 -0.04 -19.76
CA LYS A 396 31.03 -0.31 -20.48
C LYS A 396 30.93 -1.64 -21.18
N THR A 397 31.18 -1.66 -22.48
CA THR A 397 31.36 -2.87 -23.28
C THR A 397 32.83 -3.03 -23.59
N GLU A 398 33.43 -4.17 -23.26
CA GLU A 398 34.86 -4.43 -23.44
C GLU A 398 35.07 -5.75 -24.18
N ILE A 399 35.95 -5.75 -25.17
CA ILE A 399 36.43 -6.96 -25.86
C ILE A 399 37.72 -7.41 -25.20
N VAL A 400 37.71 -8.58 -24.60
CA VAL A 400 38.85 -9.13 -23.84
C VAL A 400 39.26 -10.50 -24.36
N SER A 401 40.57 -10.77 -24.29
CA SER A 401 41.14 -12.07 -24.65
C SER A 401 40.60 -13.18 -23.74
N VAL A 402 40.50 -14.40 -24.26
CA VAL A 402 40.15 -15.59 -23.46
C VAL A 402 41.31 -16.03 -22.56
N ASP A 403 42.56 -15.80 -23.01
CA ASP A 403 43.76 -16.26 -22.30
C ASP A 403 44.26 -15.24 -21.26
N ASP A 404 43.94 -13.96 -21.42
CA ASP A 404 44.22 -12.89 -20.45
C ASP A 404 43.04 -11.90 -20.37
N GLU A 405 42.11 -12.14 -19.44
CA GLU A 405 40.91 -11.31 -19.23
C GLU A 405 41.22 -9.86 -18.79
N ALA A 406 42.48 -9.55 -18.46
CA ALA A 406 42.93 -8.20 -18.13
C ALA A 406 43.28 -7.38 -19.38
N GLU A 407 43.53 -8.03 -20.52
CA GLU A 407 43.85 -7.38 -21.78
C GLU A 407 42.57 -6.94 -22.50
N VAL A 408 42.32 -5.62 -22.52
CA VAL A 408 41.19 -5.02 -23.25
C VAL A 408 41.66 -4.58 -24.63
N LEU A 409 41.13 -5.24 -25.67
CA LEU A 409 41.48 -4.94 -27.06
C LEU A 409 40.72 -3.72 -27.61
N ALA A 410 39.47 -3.56 -27.18
CA ALA A 410 38.61 -2.44 -27.58
C ALA A 410 37.47 -2.26 -26.57
N SER A 411 36.90 -1.06 -26.51
CA SER A 411 35.79 -0.75 -25.61
C SER A 411 34.84 0.29 -26.18
N ASP A 412 33.60 0.26 -25.73
CA ASP A 412 32.55 1.26 -25.96
C ASP A 412 31.87 1.64 -24.64
N GLU A 413 31.33 2.85 -24.55
CA GLU A 413 30.67 3.36 -23.34
C GLU A 413 29.34 4.06 -23.64
N ILE A 414 28.27 3.63 -22.96
CA ILE A 414 26.97 4.29 -22.98
C ILE A 414 26.71 4.92 -21.62
N LYS A 415 26.37 6.21 -21.61
CA LYS A 415 25.98 6.93 -20.40
C LYS A 415 24.45 6.99 -20.28
N PHE A 416 23.92 6.58 -19.14
CA PHE A 416 22.49 6.67 -18.85
C PHE A 416 22.13 8.01 -18.21
N SER A 417 20.94 8.53 -18.50
CA SER A 417 20.30 9.58 -17.70
C SER A 417 19.40 8.95 -16.63
N VAL A 418 19.54 9.38 -15.37
CA VAL A 418 18.64 8.95 -14.30
C VAL A 418 17.44 9.88 -14.24
N HIS A 419 16.25 9.32 -14.39
CA HIS A 419 15.00 10.04 -14.22
C HIS A 419 14.44 9.81 -12.80
N VAL A 420 13.89 10.89 -12.23
CA VAL A 420 13.31 10.88 -10.88
C VAL A 420 11.85 11.29 -11.01
N THR A 421 10.96 10.32 -10.87
CA THR A 421 9.52 10.56 -10.88
C THR A 421 9.10 11.07 -9.50
N GLU A 422 8.84 12.39 -9.36
CA GLU A 422 8.22 12.96 -8.16
C GLU A 422 6.79 12.41 -8.01
N ARG A 423 6.61 11.32 -7.24
CA ARG A 423 5.28 10.80 -6.93
C ARG A 423 4.58 11.73 -5.92
N GLN A 424 3.40 12.22 -6.29
CA GLN A 424 2.57 13.01 -5.37
C GLN A 424 2.18 12.16 -4.16
N LYS A 425 2.26 12.75 -2.95
CA LYS A 425 1.81 12.09 -1.74
C LYS A 425 0.28 12.01 -1.70
N LEU A 426 -0.26 10.81 -1.50
CA LEU A 426 -1.68 10.62 -1.24
C LEU A 426 -2.03 11.13 0.17
N THR A 427 -2.99 12.06 0.24
CA THR A 427 -3.42 12.72 1.47
C THR A 427 -4.92 12.58 1.62
N LEU A 428 -5.36 12.01 2.74
CA LEU A 428 -6.76 11.81 3.12
C LEU A 428 -7.19 12.85 4.16
N THR A 429 -8.42 13.33 4.02
CA THR A 429 -9.13 14.13 5.01
C THR A 429 -10.51 13.54 5.31
N ALA A 430 -10.99 13.74 6.53
CA ALA A 430 -12.31 13.32 6.99
C ALA A 430 -13.10 14.51 7.54
N ASP A 431 -14.36 14.62 7.14
CA ASP A 431 -15.33 15.60 7.64
C ASP A 431 -16.51 14.86 8.28
N VAL A 432 -16.68 15.05 9.59
CA VAL A 432 -17.65 14.32 10.42
C VAL A 432 -18.87 15.21 10.70
N THR A 433 -20.04 14.71 10.36
CA THR A 433 -21.32 15.27 10.80
C THR A 433 -21.79 14.53 12.06
N THR A 434 -22.18 15.25 13.11
CA THR A 434 -22.65 14.68 14.40
C THR A 434 -24.16 14.87 14.60
N GLY A 435 -24.75 14.16 15.56
CA GLY A 435 -26.18 14.23 15.87
C GLY A 435 -27.03 13.29 15.01
N ILE A 436 -28.33 13.57 14.87
CA ILE A 436 -29.24 12.72 14.08
C ILE A 436 -28.78 12.66 12.61
N GLY A 437 -28.47 11.45 12.12
CA GLY A 437 -27.97 11.25 10.76
C GLY A 437 -26.46 11.50 10.61
N TYR A 438 -25.71 11.38 11.71
CA TYR A 438 -24.24 11.43 11.72
C TYR A 438 -23.63 10.55 10.63
N SER A 439 -22.56 11.05 10.03
CA SER A 439 -21.85 10.38 8.93
C SER A 439 -20.46 10.96 8.77
N VAL A 440 -19.59 10.27 8.03
CA VAL A 440 -18.26 10.77 7.67
C VAL A 440 -18.11 10.83 6.15
N ASN A 441 -17.69 12.00 5.68
CA ASN A 441 -17.30 12.24 4.29
C ASN A 441 -15.77 12.22 4.21
N LEU A 442 -15.26 11.45 3.27
CA LEU A 442 -13.83 11.26 3.06
C LEU A 442 -13.44 11.89 1.73
N SER A 443 -12.33 12.60 1.69
CA SER A 443 -11.79 13.17 0.44
C SER A 443 -10.26 13.15 0.43
N TRP A 444 -9.70 12.94 -0.76
CA TRP A 444 -8.26 12.82 -0.99
C TRP A 444 -7.84 13.48 -2.31
N ASN A 445 -6.54 13.67 -2.53
CA ASN A 445 -6.03 14.15 -3.81
C ASN A 445 -5.85 13.00 -4.82
N ASP A 446 -6.06 13.29 -6.11
CA ASP A 446 -5.69 12.36 -7.19
C ASP A 446 -4.15 12.38 -7.37
N ILE A 447 -3.53 11.20 -7.34
CA ILE A 447 -2.08 11.03 -7.54
C ILE A 447 -1.73 10.48 -8.94
N SER A 448 -2.73 10.29 -9.81
CA SER A 448 -2.54 9.86 -11.19
C SER A 448 -1.71 10.86 -12.00
N ASN A 449 -0.89 10.35 -12.92
CA ASN A 449 -0.07 11.14 -13.83
C ASN A 449 -0.02 10.47 -15.22
N ASP A 450 0.88 10.93 -16.11
CA ASP A 450 1.01 10.38 -17.47
C ASP A 450 1.55 8.94 -17.48
N ASP A 451 2.24 8.51 -16.41
CA ASP A 451 2.88 7.19 -16.29
C ASP A 451 1.98 6.14 -15.63
N ASP A 452 1.11 6.57 -14.71
CA ASP A 452 0.23 5.67 -13.95
C ASP A 452 -1.11 6.31 -13.57
N THR A 453 -2.15 5.48 -13.59
CA THR A 453 -3.52 5.88 -13.25
C THR A 453 -4.03 5.10 -12.05
N TYR A 454 -4.51 5.81 -11.04
CA TYR A 454 -4.88 5.21 -9.77
C TYR A 454 -6.40 5.13 -9.60
N ARG A 455 -6.83 4.05 -8.94
CA ARG A 455 -8.18 3.90 -8.40
C ARG A 455 -8.08 3.71 -6.89
N TYR A 456 -9.13 4.03 -6.16
CA TYR A 456 -9.06 4.18 -4.72
C TYR A 456 -9.94 3.17 -3.99
N ARG A 457 -9.40 2.62 -2.90
CA ARG A 457 -10.09 1.79 -1.91
C ARG A 457 -10.09 2.48 -0.56
N VAL A 458 -11.20 2.40 0.16
CA VAL A 458 -11.33 2.98 1.50
C VAL A 458 -11.25 1.87 2.53
N PHE A 459 -10.45 2.08 3.57
CA PHE A 459 -10.35 1.18 4.70
C PHE A 459 -10.74 1.89 5.98
N ARG A 460 -11.39 1.14 6.88
CA ARG A 460 -11.78 1.60 8.21
C ARG A 460 -11.46 0.53 9.24
N LYS A 461 -11.01 0.94 10.40
CA LYS A 461 -11.06 0.12 11.61
C LYS A 461 -11.70 0.91 12.75
N MET A 462 -12.38 0.19 13.63
CA MET A 462 -12.75 0.69 14.95
C MET A 462 -11.51 0.69 15.85
N ASN A 463 -11.41 1.58 16.83
CA ASN A 463 -10.25 1.62 17.73
C ASN A 463 -9.99 0.25 18.39
N GLY A 464 -8.78 -0.30 18.19
CA GLY A 464 -8.38 -1.62 18.67
C GLY A 464 -8.85 -2.82 17.84
N GLY A 465 -9.59 -2.59 16.76
CA GLY A 465 -10.04 -3.62 15.80
C GLY A 465 -9.12 -3.78 14.58
N GLU A 466 -9.56 -4.63 13.66
CA GLU A 466 -8.87 -4.93 12.40
C GLU A 466 -9.30 -3.97 11.27
N TRP A 467 -8.43 -3.80 10.27
CA TRP A 467 -8.75 -3.01 9.08
C TRP A 467 -9.69 -3.79 8.17
N GLU A 468 -10.77 -3.12 7.79
CA GLU A 468 -11.76 -3.65 6.86
C GLU A 468 -12.00 -2.67 5.72
N THR A 469 -12.18 -3.22 4.52
CA THR A 469 -12.60 -2.45 3.36
C THR A 469 -13.99 -1.84 3.57
N ARG A 470 -14.21 -0.65 3.02
CA ARG A 470 -15.51 0.01 2.97
C ARG A 470 -15.94 0.26 1.53
N SER A 471 -17.25 0.25 1.34
CA SER A 471 -17.80 0.68 0.08
C SER A 471 -17.40 2.13 -0.19
N THR A 472 -17.04 2.37 -1.44
CA THR A 472 -16.76 3.70 -1.98
C THR A 472 -18.03 4.40 -2.45
N TRP A 473 -19.18 3.74 -2.34
CA TRP A 473 -20.46 4.26 -2.79
C TRP A 473 -20.94 5.45 -1.95
N ASP A 474 -21.13 6.59 -2.61
CA ASP A 474 -21.51 7.86 -1.98
C ASP A 474 -23.00 7.98 -1.61
N GLY A 475 -23.83 7.01 -2.04
CA GLY A 475 -25.28 7.01 -1.86
C GLY A 475 -26.07 7.58 -3.05
N SER A 476 -25.41 8.12 -4.06
CA SER A 476 -26.04 8.84 -5.18
C SER A 476 -25.62 8.34 -6.57
N GLU A 477 -24.41 7.81 -6.70
CA GLU A 477 -23.91 7.29 -7.96
C GLU A 477 -24.57 5.96 -8.35
N LYS A 478 -24.51 5.65 -9.65
CA LYS A 478 -25.01 4.39 -10.18
C LYS A 478 -23.96 3.29 -10.05
N VAL A 479 -24.36 2.13 -9.55
CA VAL A 479 -23.52 0.92 -9.49
C VAL A 479 -23.81 0.02 -10.69
N ARG A 480 -22.76 -0.34 -11.43
CA ARG A 480 -22.83 -1.16 -12.63
C ARG A 480 -22.59 -2.62 -12.27
N VAL A 481 -23.59 -3.47 -12.50
CA VAL A 481 -23.56 -4.89 -12.15
C VAL A 481 -23.69 -5.73 -13.42
N LEU A 482 -22.79 -6.69 -13.60
CA LEU A 482 -22.98 -7.75 -14.58
C LEU A 482 -23.61 -8.95 -13.88
N ASN A 483 -24.84 -9.29 -14.26
CA ASN A 483 -25.52 -10.51 -13.82
C ASN A 483 -25.20 -11.65 -14.80
N ILE A 484 -24.36 -12.59 -14.37
CA ILE A 484 -24.02 -13.80 -15.11
C ILE A 484 -25.03 -14.88 -14.75
N TYR A 485 -26.08 -15.00 -15.54
CA TYR A 485 -27.22 -15.87 -15.23
C TYR A 485 -26.99 -17.31 -15.72
N PRO A 486 -27.39 -18.32 -14.92
CA PRO A 486 -27.12 -19.72 -15.24
C PRO A 486 -28.11 -20.35 -16.23
N CYS A 487 -29.29 -19.77 -16.41
CA CYS A 487 -30.29 -20.25 -17.37
C CYS A 487 -31.20 -19.10 -17.82
N TYR A 488 -31.83 -19.22 -18.99
CA TYR A 488 -32.68 -18.16 -19.54
C TYR A 488 -33.84 -17.74 -18.62
N ALA A 489 -34.35 -18.65 -17.77
CA ALA A 489 -35.38 -18.30 -16.79
C ALA A 489 -34.86 -17.26 -15.77
N ALA A 490 -33.58 -17.34 -15.39
CA ALA A 490 -32.95 -16.47 -14.40
C ALA A 490 -32.45 -15.12 -14.96
N GLN A 491 -32.52 -14.91 -16.28
CA GLN A 491 -31.92 -13.75 -16.95
C GLN A 491 -32.26 -12.41 -16.28
N ASN A 492 -33.53 -12.20 -15.97
CA ASN A 492 -34.02 -10.93 -15.44
C ASN A 492 -34.34 -10.97 -13.93
N TYR A 493 -33.99 -12.03 -13.20
CA TYR A 493 -34.33 -12.14 -11.78
C TYR A 493 -33.76 -10.98 -10.96
N LEU A 494 -32.44 -10.78 -10.99
CA LEU A 494 -31.80 -9.70 -10.26
C LEU A 494 -32.35 -8.31 -10.64
N LYS A 495 -32.51 -8.08 -11.95
CA LYS A 495 -33.06 -6.82 -12.47
C LYS A 495 -34.46 -6.55 -11.93
N ASN A 496 -35.34 -7.54 -12.03
CA ASN A 496 -36.70 -7.44 -11.51
C ASN A 496 -36.71 -7.21 -10.00
N TRP A 497 -35.84 -7.89 -9.25
CA TRP A 497 -35.73 -7.70 -7.79
C TRP A 497 -35.33 -6.27 -7.43
N MET A 498 -34.37 -5.67 -8.14
CA MET A 498 -33.91 -4.30 -7.86
C MET A 498 -34.90 -3.21 -8.32
N GLU A 499 -35.66 -3.46 -9.38
CA GLU A 499 -36.61 -2.48 -9.96
C GLU A 499 -37.99 -2.50 -9.29
N GLN A 500 -38.36 -3.60 -8.61
CA GLN A 500 -39.65 -3.68 -7.94
C GLN A 500 -39.66 -2.89 -6.62
N THR A 501 -40.80 -2.24 -6.35
CA THR A 501 -41.06 -1.49 -5.13
C THR A 501 -41.11 -2.39 -3.90
N VAL A 502 -40.45 -1.95 -2.83
CA VAL A 502 -40.59 -2.52 -1.48
C VAL A 502 -41.90 -2.03 -0.87
N SER A 503 -42.70 -2.96 -0.33
CA SER A 503 -44.01 -2.67 0.27
C SER A 503 -43.87 -1.60 1.36
N ASP A 504 -44.86 -0.73 1.46
CA ASP A 504 -44.96 0.35 2.45
C ASP A 504 -43.89 1.47 2.38
N THR A 505 -42.95 1.40 1.42
CA THR A 505 -41.93 2.46 1.22
C THR A 505 -42.20 3.33 -0.02
N GLY A 506 -42.84 2.78 -1.04
CA GLY A 506 -43.01 3.45 -2.35
C GLY A 506 -41.75 3.50 -3.21
N GLU A 507 -40.61 2.96 -2.75
CA GLU A 507 -39.33 3.02 -3.45
C GLU A 507 -38.90 1.64 -4.00
N PRO A 508 -38.24 1.57 -5.17
CA PRO A 508 -37.58 0.35 -5.66
C PRO A 508 -36.53 -0.16 -4.69
N ALA A 509 -36.38 -1.49 -4.54
CA ALA A 509 -35.37 -2.07 -3.66
C ALA A 509 -33.95 -1.58 -3.98
N GLY A 510 -33.62 -1.46 -5.27
CA GLY A 510 -32.33 -0.94 -5.74
C GLY A 510 -32.23 0.58 -5.81
N LYS A 511 -33.20 1.33 -5.28
CA LYS A 511 -33.29 2.80 -5.30
C LYS A 511 -33.23 3.46 -6.69
N GLY A 512 -33.30 2.68 -7.77
CA GLY A 512 -33.07 3.15 -9.14
C GLY A 512 -31.59 3.44 -9.47
N LEU A 513 -30.67 2.97 -8.64
CA LEU A 513 -29.23 3.27 -8.73
C LEU A 513 -28.38 2.11 -9.25
N PHE A 514 -29.00 1.01 -9.70
CA PHE A 514 -28.28 -0.07 -10.37
C PHE A 514 -28.43 -0.01 -11.90
N VAL A 515 -27.32 -0.22 -12.61
CA VAL A 515 -27.28 -0.53 -14.05
C VAL A 515 -26.94 -2.00 -14.19
N ILE A 516 -27.93 -2.83 -14.53
CA ILE A 516 -27.78 -4.29 -14.55
C ILE A 516 -27.79 -4.78 -15.99
N ASP A 517 -26.62 -5.24 -16.45
CA ASP A 517 -26.47 -5.97 -17.70
C ASP A 517 -26.47 -7.47 -17.43
N THR A 518 -26.90 -8.26 -18.42
CA THR A 518 -27.09 -9.71 -18.25
C THR A 518 -26.31 -10.48 -19.31
N VAL A 519 -25.62 -11.56 -18.91
CA VAL A 519 -24.98 -12.50 -19.83
C VAL A 519 -25.24 -13.95 -19.39
N TYR A 520 -25.52 -14.83 -20.36
CA TYR A 520 -25.62 -16.26 -20.08
C TYR A 520 -24.25 -16.82 -19.70
N ILE A 521 -24.16 -17.62 -18.63
CA ILE A 521 -22.90 -18.17 -18.14
C ILE A 521 -22.11 -18.95 -19.21
N GLY A 522 -22.79 -19.68 -20.10
CA GLY A 522 -22.11 -20.38 -21.21
C GLY A 522 -21.43 -19.42 -22.20
N SER A 523 -22.03 -18.25 -22.45
CA SER A 523 -21.44 -17.20 -23.28
C SER A 523 -20.29 -16.51 -22.56
N TYR A 524 -20.45 -16.21 -21.27
CA TYR A 524 -19.38 -15.67 -20.43
C TYR A 524 -18.18 -16.61 -20.41
N ASN A 525 -18.37 -17.89 -20.11
CA ASN A 525 -17.32 -18.93 -20.09
C ASN A 525 -16.57 -19.08 -21.41
N SER A 526 -17.22 -18.76 -22.54
CA SER A 526 -16.60 -18.83 -23.87
C SER A 526 -15.69 -17.63 -24.11
N ASP A 527 -16.12 -16.43 -23.71
CA ASP A 527 -15.41 -15.19 -23.96
C ASP A 527 -15.67 -14.12 -22.88
N PRO A 528 -15.07 -14.25 -21.67
CA PRO A 528 -15.36 -13.36 -20.55
C PRO A 528 -15.02 -11.90 -20.85
N ASP A 529 -13.86 -11.64 -21.46
CA ASP A 529 -13.32 -10.29 -21.71
C ASP A 529 -14.24 -9.45 -22.58
N LYS A 530 -14.91 -10.05 -23.58
CA LYS A 530 -15.94 -9.38 -24.38
C LYS A 530 -17.05 -8.78 -23.53
N TYR A 531 -17.39 -9.44 -22.43
CA TYR A 531 -18.43 -8.98 -21.53
C TYR A 531 -17.87 -8.07 -20.46
N LEU A 532 -16.71 -8.37 -19.87
CA LEU A 532 -16.13 -7.62 -18.76
C LEU A 532 -15.54 -6.28 -19.17
N LYS A 533 -14.92 -6.22 -20.36
CA LYS A 533 -14.14 -5.07 -20.82
C LYS A 533 -14.91 -4.24 -21.85
N ASP A 534 -14.48 -2.99 -22.04
CA ASP A 534 -14.91 -2.12 -23.14
C ASP A 534 -13.93 -2.16 -24.32
N GLU A 535 -14.09 -1.25 -25.29
CA GLU A 535 -13.26 -1.19 -26.50
C GLU A 535 -11.80 -0.81 -26.22
N ASN A 536 -11.51 -0.18 -25.07
CA ASN A 536 -10.17 0.21 -24.65
C ASN A 536 -9.49 -0.88 -23.80
N GLY A 537 -10.21 -1.95 -23.47
CA GLY A 537 -9.72 -3.02 -22.60
C GLY A 537 -10.00 -2.79 -21.11
N ASP A 538 -10.71 -1.71 -20.74
CA ASP A 538 -11.02 -1.36 -19.36
C ASP A 538 -12.24 -2.12 -18.85
N TYR A 539 -12.21 -2.54 -17.59
CA TYR A 539 -13.36 -3.14 -16.93
C TYR A 539 -14.48 -2.10 -16.71
N LYS A 540 -15.68 -2.42 -17.20
CA LYS A 540 -16.84 -1.51 -17.20
C LYS A 540 -17.88 -1.73 -16.09
N TYR A 541 -17.67 -2.72 -15.22
CA TYR A 541 -18.56 -3.04 -14.11
C TYR A 541 -17.85 -2.89 -12.76
N ASP A 542 -18.65 -2.61 -11.73
CA ASP A 542 -18.21 -2.54 -10.34
C ASP A 542 -18.34 -3.89 -9.65
N VAL A 543 -19.41 -4.64 -9.98
CA VAL A 543 -19.77 -5.90 -9.31
C VAL A 543 -20.16 -6.98 -10.32
N LEU A 544 -19.67 -8.21 -10.11
CA LEU A 544 -20.17 -9.41 -10.77
C LEU A 544 -21.15 -10.15 -9.87
N MET A 545 -22.22 -10.69 -10.46
CA MET A 545 -23.20 -11.50 -9.74
C MET A 545 -23.41 -12.84 -10.43
N PHE A 546 -23.33 -13.92 -9.66
CA PHE A 546 -23.63 -15.30 -10.08
C PHE A 546 -24.67 -15.95 -9.15
N GLY A 547 -25.39 -16.99 -9.58
CA GLY A 547 -26.14 -17.85 -8.64
C GLY A 547 -27.55 -17.44 -8.24
N THR A 548 -28.34 -16.80 -9.12
CA THR A 548 -29.75 -16.46 -8.83
C THR A 548 -30.75 -17.62 -9.00
N TYR A 549 -30.30 -18.87 -9.06
CA TYR A 549 -31.14 -20.03 -9.39
C TYR A 549 -30.73 -21.27 -8.58
N ASP A 550 -31.70 -22.14 -8.29
CA ASP A 550 -31.48 -23.41 -7.59
C ASP A 550 -30.38 -24.26 -8.25
N SER A 551 -29.45 -24.81 -7.46
CA SER A 551 -28.28 -25.55 -7.96
C SER A 551 -27.44 -24.79 -9.00
N ASN A 552 -27.54 -23.46 -9.06
CA ASN A 552 -27.03 -22.62 -10.15
C ASN A 552 -27.38 -23.20 -11.55
N ALA A 553 -28.56 -23.81 -11.69
CA ALA A 553 -29.01 -24.58 -12.86
C ALA A 553 -28.00 -25.63 -13.39
N GLY A 554 -27.15 -26.17 -12.50
CA GLY A 554 -26.08 -27.11 -12.82
C GLY A 554 -24.92 -26.51 -13.64
N GLN A 555 -24.78 -25.19 -13.66
CA GLN A 555 -23.72 -24.49 -14.37
C GLN A 555 -22.55 -24.15 -13.44
N ASP A 556 -21.34 -24.33 -13.95
CA ASP A 556 -20.09 -23.87 -13.32
C ASP A 556 -19.35 -22.90 -14.24
N LEU A 557 -18.34 -22.22 -13.72
CA LEU A 557 -17.36 -21.51 -14.53
C LEU A 557 -16.52 -22.51 -15.35
N SER A 558 -16.06 -22.10 -16.53
CA SER A 558 -14.92 -22.73 -17.20
C SER A 558 -13.61 -22.27 -16.56
N GLU A 559 -12.47 -22.91 -16.86
CA GLU A 559 -11.16 -22.41 -16.40
C GLU A 559 -10.95 -20.94 -16.82
N LYS A 560 -11.25 -20.64 -18.10
CA LYS A 560 -11.18 -19.26 -18.64
C LYS A 560 -12.11 -18.30 -17.89
N GLY A 561 -13.32 -18.74 -17.56
CA GLY A 561 -14.28 -17.95 -16.78
C GLY A 561 -13.79 -17.68 -15.36
N TYR A 562 -13.18 -18.68 -14.71
CA TYR A 562 -12.55 -18.53 -13.40
C TYR A 562 -11.39 -17.54 -13.44
N GLU A 563 -10.44 -17.71 -14.36
CA GLU A 563 -9.25 -16.83 -14.47
C GLU A 563 -9.66 -15.37 -14.70
N ALA A 564 -10.62 -15.12 -15.61
CA ALA A 564 -11.12 -13.78 -15.86
C ALA A 564 -11.89 -13.18 -14.68
N THR A 565 -12.67 -14.00 -13.95
CA THR A 565 -13.35 -13.57 -12.72
C THR A 565 -12.33 -13.23 -11.63
N LYS A 566 -11.29 -14.06 -11.46
CA LYS A 566 -10.21 -13.83 -10.49
C LYS A 566 -9.44 -12.55 -10.83
N ALA A 567 -9.06 -12.34 -12.09
CA ALA A 567 -8.41 -11.11 -12.54
C ALA A 567 -9.27 -9.87 -12.28
N PHE A 568 -10.60 -9.96 -12.48
CA PHE A 568 -11.52 -8.88 -12.13
C PHE A 568 -11.52 -8.59 -10.62
N ILE A 569 -11.61 -9.62 -9.78
CA ILE A 569 -11.60 -9.50 -8.31
C ILE A 569 -10.26 -8.91 -7.81
N ASP A 570 -9.15 -9.30 -8.43
CA ASP A 570 -7.80 -8.89 -8.02
C ASP A 570 -7.53 -7.41 -8.27
N THR A 571 -8.30 -6.76 -9.14
CA THR A 571 -8.29 -5.30 -9.24
C THR A 571 -8.96 -4.58 -8.05
N GLY A 572 -9.55 -5.32 -7.11
CA GLY A 572 -10.33 -4.79 -5.98
C GLY A 572 -11.83 -4.60 -6.27
N ARG A 573 -12.33 -5.05 -7.43
CA ARG A 573 -13.75 -5.00 -7.79
C ARG A 573 -14.54 -6.14 -7.15
N GLY A 574 -15.83 -5.91 -6.93
CA GLY A 574 -16.66 -6.80 -6.14
C GLY A 574 -17.21 -8.01 -6.88
N ALA A 575 -17.40 -9.13 -6.17
CA ALA A 575 -18.12 -10.28 -6.71
C ALA A 575 -19.05 -10.92 -5.66
N MET A 576 -20.26 -11.29 -6.12
CA MET A 576 -21.29 -11.93 -5.32
C MET A 576 -21.60 -13.32 -5.86
N PHE A 577 -21.42 -14.32 -5.01
CA PHE A 577 -21.67 -15.73 -5.31
C PHE A 577 -22.99 -16.16 -4.67
N GLY A 578 -24.00 -16.40 -5.50
CA GLY A 578 -25.34 -16.77 -5.07
C GLY A 578 -25.51 -18.26 -4.80
N HIS A 579 -26.77 -18.69 -4.74
CA HIS A 579 -27.18 -20.01 -4.30
C HIS A 579 -26.49 -21.16 -5.07
N ASP A 580 -25.98 -22.12 -4.31
CA ASP A 580 -25.29 -23.33 -4.76
C ASP A 580 -24.09 -23.12 -5.70
N THR A 581 -23.56 -21.91 -5.84
CA THR A 581 -22.34 -21.66 -6.64
C THR A 581 -21.10 -22.27 -5.98
N LEU A 582 -20.86 -22.00 -4.70
CA LEU A 582 -19.73 -22.53 -3.94
C LEU A 582 -20.04 -23.91 -3.34
N ALA A 583 -20.28 -24.92 -4.19
CA ALA A 583 -20.70 -26.25 -3.77
C ALA A 583 -19.82 -27.38 -4.36
N ARG A 584 -19.48 -28.38 -3.52
CA ARG A 584 -18.70 -29.58 -3.90
C ARG A 584 -19.47 -30.89 -3.68
N ILE A 585 -20.79 -30.83 -3.63
CA ILE A 585 -21.65 -32.00 -3.39
C ILE A 585 -22.07 -32.61 -4.72
N SER A 586 -22.24 -33.94 -4.79
CA SER A 586 -22.50 -34.65 -6.05
C SER A 586 -23.72 -34.17 -6.86
N SER A 587 -24.73 -33.57 -6.22
CA SER A 587 -25.91 -33.00 -6.90
C SER A 587 -25.70 -31.57 -7.41
N CYS A 588 -24.73 -30.84 -6.85
CA CYS A 588 -24.42 -29.44 -7.12
C CYS A 588 -22.88 -29.31 -7.05
N TYR A 589 -22.20 -29.78 -8.11
CA TYR A 589 -20.74 -29.89 -8.15
C TYR A 589 -20.15 -28.80 -9.05
N HIS A 590 -19.61 -27.75 -8.43
CA HIS A 590 -19.07 -26.57 -9.10
C HIS A 590 -17.63 -26.30 -8.64
N PRO A 591 -16.66 -27.14 -9.05
CA PRO A 591 -15.28 -27.06 -8.60
C PRO A 591 -14.61 -25.71 -8.92
N ASN A 592 -14.97 -25.04 -10.02
CA ASN A 592 -14.32 -23.78 -10.39
C ASN A 592 -14.83 -22.61 -9.55
N PHE A 593 -16.14 -22.52 -9.32
CA PHE A 593 -16.65 -21.57 -8.31
C PHE A 593 -16.04 -21.85 -6.93
N ALA A 594 -15.99 -23.12 -6.48
CA ALA A 594 -15.50 -23.48 -5.16
C ALA A 594 -14.01 -23.13 -4.89
N ARG A 595 -13.26 -22.65 -5.88
CA ARG A 595 -11.91 -22.09 -5.70
C ARG A 595 -11.91 -20.73 -5.00
N PHE A 596 -13.00 -19.95 -5.10
CA PHE A 596 -13.15 -18.67 -4.40
C PHE A 596 -13.50 -18.83 -2.91
N ALA A 597 -13.61 -20.06 -2.40
CA ALA A 597 -13.88 -20.32 -0.98
C ALA A 597 -12.78 -19.74 -0.08
N ASP A 598 -11.52 -19.88 -0.48
CA ASP A 598 -10.37 -19.37 0.28
C ASP A 598 -10.37 -17.83 0.29
N ASP A 599 -10.62 -17.19 -0.87
CA ASP A 599 -10.74 -15.73 -0.98
C ASP A 599 -11.89 -15.19 -0.09
N LEU A 600 -13.01 -15.90 -0.03
CA LEU A 600 -14.15 -15.59 0.83
C LEU A 600 -13.93 -15.93 2.31
N GLY A 601 -12.84 -16.62 2.67
CA GLY A 601 -12.61 -17.07 4.03
C GLY A 601 -13.64 -18.09 4.52
N ILE A 602 -14.08 -19.01 3.66
CA ILE A 602 -15.02 -20.08 4.00
C ILE A 602 -14.46 -21.46 3.67
N LYS A 603 -15.01 -22.50 4.30
CA LYS A 603 -14.67 -23.90 4.01
C LYS A 603 -15.84 -24.59 3.30
N VAL A 604 -15.58 -25.25 2.18
CA VAL A 604 -16.60 -25.98 1.42
C VAL A 604 -16.40 -27.49 1.56
N ALA A 605 -17.35 -28.17 2.18
CA ALA A 605 -17.34 -29.62 2.36
C ALA A 605 -17.91 -30.38 1.16
N THR A 606 -17.53 -31.65 1.02
CA THR A 606 -18.07 -32.56 -0.02
C THR A 606 -19.34 -33.30 0.42
N TRP A 607 -19.82 -33.04 1.63
CA TRP A 607 -21.04 -33.61 2.20
C TRP A 607 -21.70 -32.59 3.13
N CYS A 608 -23.03 -32.58 3.17
CA CYS A 608 -23.81 -31.80 4.14
C CYS A 608 -25.11 -32.52 4.50
N SER A 609 -25.75 -32.06 5.58
CA SER A 609 -27.16 -32.28 5.85
C SER A 609 -27.99 -31.15 5.24
N TYR A 610 -29.06 -31.53 4.55
CA TYR A 610 -29.99 -30.60 3.92
C TYR A 610 -31.05 -30.13 4.94
N THR A 611 -31.08 -28.84 5.27
CA THR A 611 -32.07 -28.28 6.20
C THR A 611 -32.53 -26.90 5.70
N PRO A 612 -33.64 -26.83 4.96
CA PRO A 612 -34.12 -25.58 4.41
C PRO A 612 -34.78 -24.72 5.49
N SER A 613 -34.74 -23.40 5.29
CA SER A 613 -35.41 -22.40 6.12
C SER A 613 -36.05 -21.33 5.25
N SER A 614 -37.19 -20.80 5.69
CA SER A 614 -37.83 -19.61 5.13
C SER A 614 -37.62 -18.36 5.97
N THR A 615 -36.71 -18.43 6.95
CA THR A 615 -36.38 -17.32 7.85
C THR A 615 -34.89 -17.24 8.10
N VAL A 616 -34.39 -16.01 8.22
CA VAL A 616 -33.00 -15.72 8.57
C VAL A 616 -32.95 -14.65 9.65
N ARG A 617 -31.95 -14.72 10.53
CA ARG A 617 -31.72 -13.78 11.61
C ARG A 617 -30.52 -12.92 11.26
N VAL A 618 -30.63 -11.61 11.44
CA VAL A 618 -29.50 -10.69 11.36
C VAL A 618 -28.63 -10.86 12.61
N VAL A 619 -27.33 -11.10 12.42
CA VAL A 619 -26.40 -11.44 13.52
C VAL A 619 -25.22 -10.49 13.67
N ASN A 620 -24.99 -9.63 12.68
CA ASN A 620 -23.95 -8.61 12.73
C ASN A 620 -24.50 -7.27 12.25
N SER A 621 -23.96 -6.17 12.75
CA SER A 621 -24.38 -4.80 12.43
C SER A 621 -23.28 -4.06 11.66
N GLY A 622 -23.67 -3.17 10.75
CA GLY A 622 -22.74 -2.50 9.83
C GLY A 622 -23.39 -2.20 8.48
N MET A 623 -22.61 -1.76 7.48
CA MET A 623 -23.14 -1.22 6.21
C MET A 623 -24.26 -2.08 5.61
N LEU A 624 -23.99 -3.38 5.50
CA LEU A 624 -24.90 -4.36 4.88
C LEU A 624 -26.26 -4.45 5.57
N THR A 625 -26.35 -4.06 6.83
CA THR A 625 -27.57 -4.15 7.65
C THR A 625 -28.12 -2.78 8.03
N SER A 626 -27.37 -1.71 7.82
CA SER A 626 -27.80 -0.34 8.14
C SER A 626 -28.14 0.50 6.92
N TYR A 627 -27.59 0.21 5.73
CA TYR A 627 -27.69 1.11 4.57
C TYR A 627 -27.66 0.39 3.20
N PRO A 628 -28.46 0.85 2.21
CA PRO A 628 -29.49 1.89 2.30
C PRO A 628 -30.78 1.44 3.00
N TRP A 629 -30.96 0.15 3.25
CA TRP A 629 -32.08 -0.38 4.01
C TRP A 629 -31.65 -0.84 5.40
N LYS A 630 -32.38 -0.42 6.43
CA LYS A 630 -32.18 -0.94 7.79
C LYS A 630 -32.76 -2.35 7.89
N LEU A 631 -31.94 -3.30 8.30
CA LEU A 631 -32.24 -4.73 8.45
C LEU A 631 -31.88 -5.16 9.88
N SER A 632 -32.84 -5.73 10.59
CA SER A 632 -32.65 -6.22 11.96
C SER A 632 -33.61 -7.36 12.28
N GLY A 633 -33.35 -8.10 13.35
CA GLY A 633 -34.23 -9.17 13.82
C GLY A 633 -34.31 -10.37 12.86
N THR A 634 -35.51 -10.95 12.75
CA THR A 634 -35.78 -12.10 11.87
C THR A 634 -36.46 -11.66 10.59
N LEU A 635 -35.84 -11.94 9.44
CA LEU A 635 -36.31 -11.61 8.11
C LEU A 635 -37.03 -12.79 7.45
N GLN A 636 -38.02 -12.49 6.61
CA GLN A 636 -38.73 -13.50 5.82
C GLN A 636 -38.06 -13.68 4.47
N ILE A 637 -37.79 -14.92 4.08
CA ILE A 637 -37.20 -15.25 2.78
C ILE A 637 -37.96 -16.43 2.14
N PRO A 638 -37.85 -16.62 0.81
CA PRO A 638 -38.18 -17.92 0.21
C PRO A 638 -37.34 -19.03 0.84
N SER A 639 -37.84 -20.27 0.78
CA SER A 639 -37.13 -21.44 1.30
C SER A 639 -35.74 -21.55 0.67
N ALA A 640 -34.66 -21.45 1.46
CA ALA A 640 -33.28 -21.60 1.03
C ALA A 640 -32.47 -22.46 2.03
N HIS A 641 -31.24 -22.83 1.68
CA HIS A 641 -30.38 -23.71 2.49
C HIS A 641 -28.90 -23.49 2.19
N THR A 642 -28.02 -24.05 3.03
CA THR A 642 -26.60 -24.26 2.72
C THR A 642 -26.34 -25.68 2.23
N LEU A 643 -25.29 -25.86 1.42
CA LEU A 643 -24.80 -27.14 0.90
C LEU A 643 -23.35 -27.39 1.32
N GLY A 644 -23.08 -27.30 2.63
CA GLY A 644 -21.76 -27.61 3.20
C GLY A 644 -20.76 -26.45 3.16
N GLN A 645 -21.22 -25.21 3.04
CA GLN A 645 -20.40 -24.02 3.24
C GLN A 645 -20.33 -23.68 4.73
N TYR A 646 -19.14 -23.76 5.31
CA TYR A 646 -18.83 -23.42 6.70
C TYR A 646 -18.21 -22.03 6.76
N SER A 647 -18.77 -21.16 7.60
CA SER A 647 -18.35 -19.75 7.73
C SER A 647 -18.27 -19.33 9.19
N GLY A 648 -17.54 -18.24 9.47
CA GLY A 648 -17.30 -17.73 10.82
C GLY A 648 -16.34 -18.62 11.64
N GLY A 649 -16.41 -18.51 12.97
CA GLY A 649 -15.46 -19.18 13.86
C GLY A 649 -14.06 -18.59 13.71
N ALA A 650 -13.05 -19.45 13.54
CA ALA A 650 -11.67 -19.06 13.27
C ALA A 650 -11.37 -18.73 11.79
N LEU A 651 -12.38 -18.78 10.91
CA LEU A 651 -12.23 -18.38 9.51
C LEU A 651 -12.39 -16.86 9.36
N SER A 652 -11.82 -16.28 8.30
CA SER A 652 -11.81 -14.82 8.07
C SER A 652 -13.13 -14.25 7.52
N SER A 653 -14.15 -15.08 7.28
CA SER A 653 -15.46 -14.62 6.79
C SER A 653 -16.26 -13.92 7.90
N THR A 654 -16.83 -12.77 7.56
CA THR A 654 -17.83 -12.08 8.40
C THR A 654 -19.22 -12.63 8.07
N VAL A 655 -19.89 -13.21 9.06
CA VAL A 655 -21.27 -13.71 8.94
C VAL A 655 -22.24 -12.58 9.32
N TRP A 656 -23.11 -12.20 8.39
CA TRP A 656 -24.09 -11.12 8.60
C TRP A 656 -25.47 -11.63 8.98
N MET A 657 -25.86 -12.77 8.40
CA MET A 657 -27.18 -13.35 8.57
C MET A 657 -27.08 -14.88 8.63
N GLU A 658 -27.87 -15.49 9.52
CA GLU A 658 -27.92 -16.94 9.74
C GLU A 658 -29.33 -17.50 9.54
N PHE A 659 -29.44 -18.73 9.08
CA PHE A 659 -30.70 -19.46 9.05
C PHE A 659 -31.22 -19.77 10.46
N GLY A 660 -32.54 -19.66 10.66
CA GLY A 660 -33.22 -19.97 11.93
C GLY A 660 -33.40 -21.47 12.23
N THR A 661 -32.65 -22.35 11.58
CA THR A 661 -32.80 -23.82 11.66
C THR A 661 -31.53 -24.50 12.18
N TRP A 662 -31.56 -25.84 12.30
CA TRP A 662 -30.39 -26.62 12.72
C TRP A 662 -29.22 -26.46 11.73
N TYR A 663 -28.00 -26.39 12.24
CA TYR A 663 -26.76 -26.27 11.48
C TYR A 663 -25.69 -27.27 11.97
N SER A 664 -24.68 -27.52 11.13
CA SER A 664 -23.48 -28.27 11.51
C SER A 664 -22.37 -27.32 11.97
N THR A 665 -21.46 -27.82 12.82
CA THR A 665 -20.28 -27.08 13.29
C THR A 665 -19.03 -27.89 12.99
N ASP A 666 -18.04 -27.24 12.39
CA ASP A 666 -16.71 -27.81 12.18
C ASP A 666 -15.93 -27.81 13.50
N SER A 667 -15.42 -28.97 13.91
CA SER A 667 -14.77 -29.11 15.22
C SER A 667 -13.42 -28.42 15.32
N GLU A 668 -12.75 -28.14 14.19
CA GLU A 668 -11.41 -27.56 14.17
C GLU A 668 -11.48 -26.02 14.17
N THR A 669 -12.35 -25.46 13.33
CA THR A 669 -12.46 -24.00 13.17
C THR A 669 -13.59 -23.38 13.98
N GLY A 670 -14.55 -24.17 14.47
CA GLY A 670 -15.77 -23.67 15.08
C GLY A 670 -16.75 -23.04 14.07
N ALA A 671 -16.41 -23.03 12.78
CA ALA A 671 -17.26 -22.49 11.72
C ALA A 671 -18.57 -23.30 11.61
N THR A 672 -19.66 -22.66 11.17
CA THR A 672 -20.97 -23.30 11.07
C THR A 672 -21.54 -23.24 9.65
N THR A 673 -22.48 -24.14 9.34
CA THR A 673 -23.26 -24.12 8.09
C THR A 673 -24.53 -23.26 8.19
N ALA A 674 -24.59 -22.35 9.17
CA ALA A 674 -25.78 -21.54 9.43
C ALA A 674 -25.88 -20.32 8.51
N ALA A 675 -24.79 -19.91 7.86
CA ALA A 675 -24.73 -18.61 7.20
C ALA A 675 -25.62 -18.52 5.95
N TYR A 676 -26.45 -17.48 5.89
CA TYR A 676 -27.23 -17.07 4.73
C TYR A 676 -26.50 -16.03 3.89
N LEU A 677 -25.83 -15.07 4.54
CA LEU A 677 -25.02 -14.03 3.92
C LEU A 677 -23.68 -13.93 4.65
N VAL A 678 -22.59 -14.01 3.89
CA VAL A 678 -21.23 -13.80 4.38
C VAL A 678 -20.46 -12.89 3.44
N THR A 679 -19.47 -12.20 3.98
CA THR A 679 -18.52 -11.42 3.19
C THR A 679 -17.10 -11.60 3.66
N ASN A 680 -16.15 -11.37 2.76
CA ASN A 680 -14.76 -11.10 3.09
C ASN A 680 -14.27 -10.04 2.09
N ASN A 681 -13.90 -8.85 2.58
CA ASN A 681 -13.56 -7.69 1.76
C ASN A 681 -14.60 -7.42 0.65
N GLN A 682 -14.17 -7.42 -0.62
CA GLN A 682 -14.97 -7.18 -1.83
C GLN A 682 -15.74 -8.41 -2.33
N LEU A 683 -15.79 -9.49 -1.55
CA LEU A 683 -16.51 -10.71 -1.92
C LEU A 683 -17.69 -10.96 -0.99
N ALA A 684 -18.79 -11.46 -1.56
CA ALA A 684 -19.93 -11.93 -0.81
C ALA A 684 -20.41 -13.31 -1.29
N MET A 685 -20.92 -14.12 -0.38
CA MET A 685 -21.75 -15.29 -0.71
C MET A 685 -23.13 -15.14 -0.07
N ILE A 686 -24.19 -15.35 -0.85
CA ILE A 686 -25.58 -15.35 -0.40
C ILE A 686 -26.30 -16.62 -0.84
N GLN A 687 -27.26 -17.10 -0.04
CA GLN A 687 -28.00 -18.34 -0.33
C GLN A 687 -29.34 -18.13 -1.04
N THR A 688 -29.60 -16.96 -1.63
CA THR A 688 -30.82 -16.69 -2.40
C THR A 688 -30.79 -17.33 -3.80
N GLY A 689 -31.83 -18.07 -4.16
CA GLY A 689 -31.98 -18.63 -5.52
C GLY A 689 -32.94 -19.82 -5.61
N HIS A 690 -33.25 -20.46 -4.48
CA HIS A 690 -34.17 -21.60 -4.38
C HIS A 690 -35.67 -21.19 -4.39
N SER A 691 -36.05 -20.33 -5.33
CA SER A 691 -37.36 -19.65 -5.28
C SER A 691 -38.07 -19.53 -6.63
N ASN A 692 -37.50 -20.09 -7.71
CA ASN A 692 -37.97 -19.88 -9.09
C ASN A 692 -38.14 -18.38 -9.43
N GLY A 693 -37.21 -17.54 -8.96
CA GLY A 693 -37.16 -16.11 -9.24
C GLY A 693 -38.02 -15.23 -8.36
N GLN A 694 -38.65 -15.78 -7.32
CA GLN A 694 -39.34 -14.98 -6.30
C GLN A 694 -38.34 -14.45 -5.27
N ALA A 695 -38.56 -13.24 -4.77
CA ALA A 695 -37.83 -12.67 -3.64
C ALA A 695 -38.79 -11.85 -2.78
N THR A 696 -38.67 -11.97 -1.46
CA THR A 696 -39.44 -11.17 -0.50
C THR A 696 -38.92 -9.74 -0.45
N ASP A 697 -39.65 -8.83 0.19
CA ASP A 697 -39.16 -7.47 0.45
C ASP A 697 -37.84 -7.47 1.19
N ASP A 698 -37.71 -8.30 2.22
CA ASP A 698 -36.47 -8.39 2.99
C ASP A 698 -35.32 -8.92 2.14
N GLU A 699 -35.52 -9.99 1.37
CA GLU A 699 -34.47 -10.54 0.50
C GLU A 699 -34.01 -9.54 -0.57
N ARG A 700 -34.93 -8.76 -1.14
CA ARG A 700 -34.58 -7.69 -2.10
C ARG A 700 -33.78 -6.57 -1.44
N LYS A 701 -34.10 -6.20 -0.20
CA LYS A 701 -33.30 -5.23 0.57
C LYS A 701 -31.90 -5.76 0.87
N VAL A 702 -31.77 -7.03 1.28
CA VAL A 702 -30.49 -7.70 1.52
C VAL A 702 -29.61 -7.68 0.27
N PHE A 703 -30.18 -8.02 -0.89
CA PHE A 703 -29.48 -7.95 -2.17
C PHE A 703 -29.00 -6.54 -2.50
N ALA A 704 -29.87 -5.54 -2.37
CA ALA A 704 -29.53 -4.16 -2.67
C ALA A 704 -28.37 -3.66 -1.79
N ASN A 705 -28.48 -3.85 -0.47
CA ASN A 705 -27.40 -3.49 0.47
C ASN A 705 -26.09 -4.19 0.11
N THR A 706 -26.15 -5.48 -0.27
CA THR A 706 -24.95 -6.25 -0.63
C THR A 706 -24.28 -5.75 -1.90
N LEU A 707 -25.05 -5.46 -2.94
CA LEU A 707 -24.49 -4.93 -4.19
C LEU A 707 -23.88 -3.54 -4.01
N PHE A 708 -24.47 -2.68 -3.17
CA PHE A 708 -23.85 -1.38 -2.83
C PHE A 708 -22.58 -1.56 -2.00
N TYR A 709 -22.56 -2.49 -1.04
CA TYR A 709 -21.39 -2.81 -0.24
C TYR A 709 -20.19 -3.26 -1.10
N LEU A 710 -20.46 -4.04 -2.16
CA LEU A 710 -19.43 -4.61 -3.05
C LEU A 710 -18.80 -3.58 -4.00
N LYS A 711 -19.32 -2.34 -4.08
CA LYS A 711 -18.65 -1.25 -4.80
C LYS A 711 -17.49 -0.68 -3.98
N GLN A 712 -16.35 -1.38 -3.96
CA GLN A 712 -15.21 -1.02 -3.10
C GLN A 712 -14.05 -0.32 -3.83
N LEU A 713 -14.16 -0.12 -5.14
CA LEU A 713 -13.16 0.56 -5.95
C LEU A 713 -13.81 1.77 -6.65
N THR A 714 -13.16 2.92 -6.60
CA THR A 714 -13.63 4.14 -7.27
C THR A 714 -12.51 4.87 -7.99
N SER A 715 -12.83 5.58 -9.08
CA SER A 715 -11.92 6.57 -9.69
C SER A 715 -12.15 7.97 -9.12
N GLU A 716 -13.17 8.15 -8.30
CA GLU A 716 -13.46 9.43 -7.65
C GLU A 716 -12.48 9.68 -6.49
N THR A 717 -12.35 10.95 -6.12
CA THR A 717 -11.46 11.42 -5.05
C THR A 717 -12.18 11.68 -3.71
N SER A 718 -13.39 11.15 -3.58
CA SER A 718 -14.19 11.23 -2.36
C SER A 718 -15.10 10.02 -2.22
N ALA A 719 -15.41 9.67 -0.98
CA ALA A 719 -16.40 8.66 -0.63
C ALA A 719 -17.15 9.04 0.64
N LYS A 720 -18.29 8.41 0.88
CA LYS A 720 -19.08 8.60 2.09
C LYS A 720 -19.27 7.29 2.81
N ASP A 721 -18.82 7.19 4.05
CA ASP A 721 -19.11 6.03 4.88
C ASP A 721 -20.43 6.24 5.65
N ASN A 722 -21.53 5.83 5.03
CA ASN A 722 -22.86 5.82 5.65
C ASN A 722 -23.06 4.64 6.63
N SER A 723 -22.04 3.80 6.81
CA SER A 723 -22.02 2.71 7.78
C SER A 723 -21.26 3.05 9.06
N PHE A 724 -20.95 4.33 9.23
CA PHE A 724 -20.48 4.93 10.46
C PHE A 724 -21.60 4.82 11.51
N TYR A 725 -21.33 4.16 12.64
CA TYR A 725 -22.33 3.93 13.68
C TYR A 725 -21.73 4.18 15.07
N ASP A 726 -22.60 4.41 16.04
CA ASP A 726 -22.23 4.73 17.41
C ASP A 726 -22.72 3.61 18.35
N GLU A 727 -21.78 2.93 19.01
CA GLU A 727 -22.01 1.89 20.03
C GLU A 727 -21.68 2.36 21.45
N ALA A 728 -21.11 3.55 21.59
CA ALA A 728 -20.71 4.07 22.89
C ALA A 728 -21.96 4.60 23.62
N ALA A 729 -22.17 4.13 24.85
CA ALA A 729 -23.27 4.63 25.66
C ALA A 729 -22.94 6.01 26.24
N PRO A 730 -23.96 6.87 26.44
CA PRO A 730 -23.76 8.11 27.16
C PRO A 730 -23.10 7.92 28.52
N THR A 731 -22.49 8.99 29.02
CA THR A 731 -21.99 9.03 30.39
C THR A 731 -23.12 8.77 31.41
N GLN A 732 -22.78 8.13 32.52
CA GLN A 732 -23.71 7.91 33.63
C GLN A 732 -24.35 9.26 34.06
N PRO A 733 -25.68 9.34 34.23
CA PRO A 733 -26.36 10.59 34.55
C PRO A 733 -25.82 11.25 35.81
N ASP A 734 -25.42 12.52 35.71
CA ASP A 734 -25.11 13.38 36.84
C ASP A 734 -26.39 14.10 37.29
N ILE A 735 -26.67 14.10 38.59
CA ILE A 735 -27.94 14.59 39.14
C ILE A 735 -27.70 15.71 40.13
N THR A 736 -28.47 16.78 39.97
CA THR A 736 -28.55 17.88 40.94
C THR A 736 -29.99 18.09 41.38
N GLU A 737 -30.24 18.10 42.68
CA GLU A 737 -31.54 18.43 43.27
C GLU A 737 -31.73 19.96 43.36
N SER A 738 -32.91 20.45 43.00
CA SER A 738 -33.28 21.87 43.18
C SER A 738 -33.88 22.12 44.56
N GLU A 739 -33.86 23.38 45.02
CA GLU A 739 -34.53 23.83 46.26
C GLU A 739 -36.06 23.60 46.27
N THR A 740 -36.64 23.18 45.14
CA THR A 740 -38.09 22.96 44.94
C THR A 740 -38.46 21.48 44.81
N GLY A 741 -37.54 20.54 45.08
CA GLY A 741 -37.82 19.09 44.96
C GLY A 741 -37.84 18.57 43.52
N THR A 742 -37.23 19.28 42.57
CA THR A 742 -37.08 18.86 41.16
C THR A 742 -35.66 18.37 40.92
N PHE A 743 -35.49 17.25 40.22
CA PHE A 743 -34.15 16.76 39.86
C PHE A 743 -33.75 17.22 38.45
N ILE A 744 -32.53 17.73 38.33
CA ILE A 744 -31.92 18.07 37.04
C ILE A 744 -30.90 16.98 36.71
N CYS A 745 -31.17 16.25 35.64
CA CYS A 745 -30.32 15.18 35.14
C CYS A 745 -29.51 15.70 33.96
N LYS A 746 -28.20 15.48 33.97
CA LYS A 746 -27.31 15.82 32.86
C LYS A 746 -26.48 14.62 32.46
N SER A 747 -26.34 14.40 31.16
CA SER A 747 -25.44 13.39 30.60
C SER A 747 -24.84 13.92 29.30
N GLU A 748 -23.62 13.48 29.03
CA GLU A 748 -22.88 13.75 27.81
C GLU A 748 -22.83 12.50 26.94
N ASP A 749 -23.05 12.70 25.65
CA ASP A 749 -22.94 11.66 24.63
C ASP A 749 -21.47 11.26 24.42
N MET A 750 -21.24 9.96 24.27
CA MET A 750 -19.91 9.40 24.03
C MET A 750 -19.94 8.74 22.67
N GLY A 751 -19.03 9.14 21.78
CA GLY A 751 -18.99 8.60 20.44
C GLY A 751 -18.06 7.42 20.28
N THR A 752 -18.22 6.73 19.16
CA THR A 752 -17.39 5.59 18.78
C THR A 752 -16.27 6.01 17.84
N ASP A 753 -15.02 5.73 18.21
CA ASP A 753 -13.85 6.15 17.44
C ASP A 753 -13.47 5.18 16.32
N TYR A 754 -13.23 5.74 15.14
CA TYR A 754 -12.77 5.04 13.95
C TYR A 754 -11.52 5.69 13.37
N GLN A 755 -10.70 4.86 12.72
CA GLN A 755 -9.58 5.31 11.89
C GLN A 755 -9.83 4.93 10.44
N TYR A 756 -9.40 5.79 9.52
CA TYR A 756 -9.53 5.60 8.08
C TYR A 756 -8.20 5.82 7.37
N TYR A 757 -7.97 5.04 6.30
CA TYR A 757 -7.01 5.36 5.27
C TYR A 757 -7.58 5.03 3.88
N VAL A 758 -6.98 5.60 2.86
CA VAL A 758 -7.26 5.30 1.46
C VAL A 758 -6.02 4.70 0.83
N GLU A 759 -6.23 3.67 0.03
CA GLU A 759 -5.20 3.05 -0.79
C GLU A 759 -5.47 3.37 -2.25
N ALA A 760 -4.49 3.95 -2.93
CA ALA A 760 -4.47 4.12 -4.36
C ALA A 760 -3.88 2.84 -4.99
N VAL A 761 -4.69 2.14 -5.76
CA VAL A 761 -4.34 0.94 -6.53
C VAL A 761 -3.93 1.36 -7.93
N SER A 762 -2.70 1.04 -8.31
CA SER A 762 -2.17 1.29 -9.65
C SER A 762 -2.95 0.48 -10.69
N SER A 763 -3.31 1.12 -11.80
CA SER A 763 -3.87 0.42 -12.98
C SER A 763 -2.76 -0.04 -13.95
N GLY A 764 -1.51 0.39 -13.71
CA GLY A 764 -0.31 0.04 -14.48
C GLY A 764 0.62 -0.93 -13.74
N HIS A 765 1.94 -0.72 -13.89
CA HIS A 765 3.01 -1.48 -13.21
C HIS A 765 3.46 -0.79 -11.91
N GLY A 766 2.75 0.25 -11.46
CA GLY A 766 3.09 0.99 -10.25
C GLY A 766 2.72 0.26 -8.96
N GLU A 767 3.30 0.69 -7.84
CA GLU A 767 2.96 0.15 -6.52
C GLU A 767 1.67 0.79 -5.98
N ASN A 768 0.95 0.06 -5.13
CA ASN A 768 -0.16 0.65 -4.38
C ASN A 768 0.38 1.67 -3.36
N VAL A 769 -0.31 2.80 -3.19
CA VAL A 769 0.10 3.89 -2.29
C VAL A 769 -0.96 4.10 -1.23
N GLU A 770 -0.57 4.06 0.04
CA GLU A 770 -1.46 4.38 1.17
C GLU A 770 -1.41 5.86 1.56
N SER A 771 -2.55 6.41 1.99
CA SER A 771 -2.66 7.76 2.52
C SER A 771 -2.15 7.86 3.97
N ASN A 772 -2.15 9.08 4.52
CA ASN A 772 -2.17 9.23 5.98
C ASN A 772 -3.45 8.59 6.58
N ILE A 773 -3.36 8.25 7.87
CA ILE A 773 -4.52 7.85 8.67
C ILE A 773 -5.22 9.11 9.19
N VAL A 774 -6.55 9.10 9.20
CA VAL A 774 -7.39 10.12 9.85
C VAL A 774 -8.35 9.48 10.84
N ASP A 775 -8.61 10.19 11.94
CA ASP A 775 -9.55 9.75 12.97
C ASP A 775 -10.92 10.40 12.75
N ALA A 776 -11.98 9.66 13.06
CA ALA A 776 -13.36 10.13 13.00
C ALA A 776 -14.19 9.48 14.12
N THR A 777 -14.93 10.29 14.88
CA THR A 777 -15.76 9.83 16.00
C THR A 777 -17.23 9.88 15.62
N ALA A 778 -17.92 8.73 15.65
CA ALA A 778 -19.35 8.64 15.43
C ALA A 778 -20.07 9.10 16.69
N LEU A 779 -20.66 10.30 16.65
CA LEU A 779 -21.32 10.92 17.79
C LEU A 779 -22.80 11.14 17.45
N SER A 780 -23.67 10.29 17.99
CA SER A 780 -25.09 10.27 17.64
C SER A 780 -25.91 11.38 18.30
N GLY A 781 -25.37 12.00 19.34
CA GLY A 781 -26.01 13.00 20.19
C GLY A 781 -26.99 12.38 21.18
N MET A 782 -27.28 13.13 22.24
CA MET A 782 -28.26 12.73 23.27
C MET A 782 -29.68 12.64 22.70
N ARG A 783 -30.41 11.58 23.06
CA ARG A 783 -31.85 11.45 22.82
C ARG A 783 -32.65 11.85 24.05
N GLY A 784 -32.27 11.35 25.23
CA GLY A 784 -33.09 11.52 26.42
C GLY A 784 -32.66 10.68 27.61
N PHE A 785 -33.59 10.47 28.54
CA PHE A 785 -33.40 9.61 29.71
C PHE A 785 -34.58 8.67 29.88
N ILE A 786 -34.31 7.53 30.51
CA ILE A 786 -35.29 6.55 30.95
C ILE A 786 -35.28 6.56 32.48
N THR A 787 -36.45 6.57 33.08
CA THR A 787 -36.62 6.66 34.54
C THR A 787 -37.56 5.58 35.07
N GLY A 788 -37.38 5.20 36.33
CA GLY A 788 -38.24 4.26 37.03
C GLY A 788 -38.16 4.41 38.54
N ILE A 789 -39.21 4.01 39.26
CA ILE A 789 -39.23 4.03 40.74
C ILE A 789 -39.38 2.60 41.26
N SER A 790 -38.60 2.27 42.30
CA SER A 790 -38.73 1.00 43.03
C SER A 790 -38.42 1.15 44.51
N ASP A 791 -38.61 0.08 45.29
CA ASP A 791 -38.27 -0.02 46.71
C ASP A 791 -36.84 -0.57 46.96
N SER A 792 -36.02 -0.68 45.90
CA SER A 792 -34.69 -1.29 45.93
C SER A 792 -33.62 -0.39 45.32
N THR A 793 -32.38 -0.48 45.82
CA THR A 793 -31.18 0.13 45.23
C THR A 793 -30.59 -0.70 44.09
N GLU A 794 -31.07 -1.93 43.90
CA GLU A 794 -30.57 -2.81 42.84
C GLU A 794 -30.99 -2.30 41.46
N PRO A 795 -30.14 -2.48 40.43
CA PRO A 795 -30.42 -2.04 39.07
C PRO A 795 -31.77 -2.50 38.52
N MET A 796 -32.51 -1.59 37.88
CA MET A 796 -33.76 -1.94 37.20
C MET A 796 -33.48 -2.45 35.79
N ASP A 797 -33.31 -3.78 35.65
CA ASP A 797 -33.07 -4.46 34.37
C ASP A 797 -34.08 -4.08 33.26
N GLU A 798 -35.32 -3.74 33.62
CA GLU A 798 -36.36 -3.33 32.69
C GLU A 798 -36.04 -2.03 31.94
N LEU A 799 -35.32 -1.09 32.58
CA LEU A 799 -34.96 0.20 31.98
C LEU A 799 -33.90 0.04 30.89
N ARG A 800 -33.04 -0.98 31.01
CA ARG A 800 -31.95 -1.26 30.05
C ARG A 800 -32.36 -2.25 28.96
N LYS A 801 -33.60 -2.72 28.98
CA LYS A 801 -34.10 -3.69 28.01
C LYS A 801 -34.25 -3.05 26.63
N LYS A 802 -33.70 -3.69 25.60
CA LYS A 802 -33.84 -3.27 24.20
C LYS A 802 -34.85 -4.14 23.45
N THR A 803 -35.51 -3.57 22.45
CA THR A 803 -36.34 -4.29 21.48
C THR A 803 -35.45 -5.06 20.49
N ASP A 804 -36.04 -5.95 19.68
CA ASP A 804 -35.32 -6.68 18.61
C ASP A 804 -34.69 -5.74 17.56
N GLU A 805 -35.13 -4.48 17.50
CA GLU A 805 -34.56 -3.43 16.63
C GLU A 805 -33.40 -2.66 17.30
N GLY A 806 -33.00 -3.04 18.51
CA GLY A 806 -31.93 -2.40 19.27
C GLY A 806 -32.33 -1.07 19.94
N LYS A 807 -33.61 -0.70 19.93
CA LYS A 807 -34.12 0.52 20.58
C LYS A 807 -34.45 0.24 22.05
N PRO A 808 -34.44 1.24 22.94
CA PRO A 808 -34.97 1.06 24.29
C PRO A 808 -36.43 0.60 24.26
N ALA A 809 -36.76 -0.39 25.10
CA ALA A 809 -38.13 -0.88 25.27
C ALA A 809 -38.95 0.03 26.20
N ALA A 810 -38.28 0.70 27.14
CA ALA A 810 -38.87 1.72 27.99
C ALA A 810 -39.07 3.04 27.23
N GLU A 811 -40.01 3.85 27.72
CA GLU A 811 -40.26 5.19 27.19
C GLU A 811 -39.06 6.10 27.50
N VAL A 812 -38.67 6.91 26.52
CA VAL A 812 -37.53 7.83 26.63
C VAL A 812 -38.07 9.25 26.69
N SER A 813 -37.82 9.93 27.81
CA SER A 813 -38.10 11.34 27.97
C SER A 813 -37.04 12.15 27.25
N GLU A 814 -37.43 12.88 26.20
CA GLU A 814 -36.50 13.63 25.36
C GLU A 814 -35.75 14.70 26.16
N ALA A 815 -34.43 14.75 25.98
CA ALA A 815 -33.58 15.73 26.64
C ALA A 815 -33.37 16.97 25.75
N SER A 816 -33.26 18.14 26.38
CA SER A 816 -32.81 19.35 25.70
C SER A 816 -31.34 19.58 26.06
N ASP A 817 -30.44 19.48 25.06
CA ASP A 817 -29.00 19.66 25.24
C ASP A 817 -28.39 18.75 26.34
N GLY A 818 -28.75 17.46 26.30
CA GLY A 818 -28.30 16.46 27.26
C GLY A 818 -28.83 16.65 28.69
N THR A 819 -29.84 17.52 28.86
CA THR A 819 -30.44 17.83 30.17
C THR A 819 -31.92 17.47 30.20
N LEU A 820 -32.37 16.83 31.29
CA LEU A 820 -33.78 16.56 31.59
C LEU A 820 -34.12 17.06 32.99
N LYS A 821 -35.31 17.63 33.15
CA LYS A 821 -35.89 17.93 34.46
C LYS A 821 -36.89 16.86 34.82
N ILE A 822 -36.77 16.29 36.01
CA ILE A 822 -37.69 15.30 36.56
C ILE A 822 -38.48 15.95 37.69
N ASP A 823 -39.79 15.96 37.54
CA ASP A 823 -40.74 16.36 38.57
C ASP A 823 -41.34 15.10 39.21
N LEU A 824 -41.18 14.94 40.53
CA LEU A 824 -41.69 13.77 41.24
C LEU A 824 -43.22 13.66 41.21
N SER A 825 -43.94 14.77 40.98
CA SER A 825 -45.40 14.78 40.86
C SER A 825 -45.93 14.03 39.62
N GLU A 826 -45.06 13.75 38.65
CA GLU A 826 -45.41 12.96 37.46
C GLU A 826 -45.44 11.44 37.74
N TYR A 827 -44.94 11.00 38.91
CA TYR A 827 -44.92 9.60 39.30
C TYR A 827 -46.05 9.28 40.27
N ASP A 828 -46.67 8.11 40.09
CA ASP A 828 -47.64 7.59 41.05
C ASP A 828 -46.92 7.05 42.28
N LEU A 829 -46.79 7.90 43.30
CA LEU A 829 -46.19 7.55 44.58
C LEU A 829 -47.21 7.01 45.60
N THR A 830 -48.51 6.97 45.25
CA THR A 830 -49.58 6.54 46.18
C THR A 830 -49.53 5.05 46.52
N ALA A 831 -48.80 4.27 45.74
CA ALA A 831 -48.57 2.85 45.96
C ALA A 831 -47.57 2.55 47.11
N TYR A 832 -46.90 3.57 47.66
CA TYR A 832 -45.89 3.42 48.71
C TYR A 832 -46.38 4.00 50.04
N GLU A 833 -45.95 3.38 51.14
CA GLU A 833 -46.41 3.77 52.47
C GLU A 833 -45.79 5.11 52.89
N PRO A 834 -46.53 6.00 53.59
CA PRO A 834 -45.98 7.23 54.14
C PRO A 834 -44.76 6.96 55.06
N GLY A 835 -43.65 7.67 54.84
CA GLY A 835 -42.37 7.45 55.52
C GLY A 835 -41.52 6.30 54.95
N GLN A 836 -41.95 5.62 53.89
CA GLN A 836 -41.13 4.66 53.16
C GLN A 836 -40.03 5.37 52.37
N THR A 837 -38.82 4.80 52.31
CA THR A 837 -37.79 5.21 51.36
C THR A 837 -37.94 4.41 50.06
N VAL A 838 -38.05 5.10 48.93
CA VAL A 838 -38.06 4.54 47.57
C VAL A 838 -36.85 5.08 46.79
N TYR A 839 -36.61 4.54 45.60
CA TYR A 839 -35.45 4.87 44.79
C TYR A 839 -35.86 5.21 43.36
N LEU A 840 -35.41 6.38 42.87
CA LEU A 840 -35.51 6.80 41.48
C LEU A 840 -34.27 6.32 40.72
N HIS A 841 -34.50 5.50 39.71
CA HIS A 841 -33.52 4.90 38.82
C HIS A 841 -33.51 5.65 37.50
N ILE A 842 -32.33 6.02 37.00
CA ILE A 842 -32.19 6.91 35.85
C ILE A 842 -31.07 6.39 34.94
N CYS A 843 -31.37 6.22 33.65
CA CYS A 843 -30.39 5.92 32.61
C CYS A 843 -30.48 6.98 31.50
N ALA A 844 -29.33 7.38 30.94
CA ALA A 844 -29.25 8.23 29.76
C ALA A 844 -29.29 7.41 28.47
N VAL A 845 -29.82 7.99 27.40
CA VAL A 845 -29.97 7.35 26.08
C VAL A 845 -29.55 8.31 24.97
N ASP A 846 -28.74 7.82 24.04
CA ASP A 846 -28.36 8.55 22.82
C ASP A 846 -29.32 8.29 21.64
N ASN A 847 -29.08 8.93 20.49
CA ASN A 847 -29.88 8.72 19.29
C ASN A 847 -29.58 7.39 18.57
N ALA A 848 -28.46 6.73 18.89
CA ALA A 848 -28.17 5.37 18.43
C ALA A 848 -28.94 4.29 19.23
N GLY A 849 -29.48 4.64 20.40
CA GLY A 849 -30.19 3.75 21.31
C GLY A 849 -29.26 3.05 22.32
N ASN A 850 -28.04 3.53 22.53
CA ASN A 850 -27.17 3.07 23.61
C ASN A 850 -27.65 3.65 24.93
N ILE A 851 -27.60 2.83 25.98
CA ILE A 851 -28.15 3.15 27.30
C ILE A 851 -26.99 3.15 28.27
N SER A 852 -26.85 4.24 29.03
CA SER A 852 -25.77 4.42 30.01
C SER A 852 -25.86 3.45 31.18
N ASP A 853 -24.86 3.50 32.05
CA ASP A 853 -25.03 3.04 33.42
C ASP A 853 -26.06 3.88 34.18
N GLU A 854 -26.66 3.24 35.18
CA GLU A 854 -27.78 3.75 35.95
C GLU A 854 -27.30 4.58 37.14
N THR A 855 -28.00 5.68 37.38
CA THR A 855 -27.87 6.48 38.60
C THR A 855 -29.11 6.26 39.46
N VAL A 856 -28.90 6.07 40.77
CA VAL A 856 -29.96 5.78 41.73
C VAL A 856 -29.99 6.85 42.81
N ILE A 857 -31.18 7.39 43.09
CA ILE A 857 -31.41 8.45 44.09
C ILE A 857 -32.47 7.98 45.08
N SER A 858 -32.24 8.14 46.37
CA SER A 858 -33.23 7.85 47.42
C SER A 858 -34.24 8.99 47.59
N ILE A 859 -35.52 8.66 47.69
CA ILE A 859 -36.64 9.57 47.93
C ILE A 859 -37.41 9.06 49.16
N GLU A 860 -37.75 9.95 50.09
CA GLU A 860 -38.59 9.62 51.24
C GLU A 860 -40.04 10.03 50.96
N ILE A 861 -41.00 9.11 51.13
CA ILE A 861 -42.42 9.39 50.93
C ILE A 861 -42.93 10.26 52.10
N PRO A 862 -43.54 11.43 51.85
CA PRO A 862 -44.06 12.29 52.90
C PRO A 862 -45.09 11.58 53.79
N LYS A 863 -45.10 11.89 55.09
CA LYS A 863 -46.15 11.39 56.02
C LYS A 863 -47.46 12.16 55.81
N GLY A 864 -48.60 11.48 55.93
CA GLY A 864 -49.93 12.13 55.85
C GLY A 864 -50.24 13.00 57.08
N LYS A 865 -51.16 13.96 56.95
CA LYS A 865 -51.54 14.93 58.01
C LYS A 865 -52.50 14.34 59.05
N GLU A 866 -52.08 13.26 59.72
CA GLU A 866 -52.92 12.53 60.70
C GLU A 866 -53.43 13.40 61.87
N TYR A 867 -52.77 14.54 62.15
CA TYR A 867 -53.16 15.47 63.22
C TYR A 867 -54.47 16.23 62.97
N LEU A 868 -54.99 16.26 61.73
CA LEU A 868 -56.19 17.03 61.39
C LEU A 868 -57.47 16.47 62.03
N SER A 869 -57.53 15.16 62.30
CA SER A 869 -58.67 14.51 62.95
C SER A 869 -58.18 13.58 64.06
N LEU A 870 -58.58 13.87 65.31
CA LEU A 870 -58.33 12.97 66.44
C LEU A 870 -59.47 11.94 66.54
N ASP A 871 -59.19 10.69 66.17
CA ASP A 871 -60.18 9.61 66.15
C ASP A 871 -60.91 9.41 67.48
N GLN A 872 -60.22 9.66 68.59
CA GLN A 872 -60.68 9.34 69.93
C GLN A 872 -61.60 10.42 70.53
N ALA A 873 -61.50 11.68 70.08
CA ALA A 873 -62.35 12.78 70.53
C ALA A 873 -62.29 13.99 69.58
N LEU A 874 -63.44 14.62 69.35
CA LEU A 874 -63.57 15.88 68.61
C LEU A 874 -63.05 17.08 69.42
N ILE A 875 -63.25 17.05 70.74
CA ILE A 875 -62.65 17.99 71.69
C ILE A 875 -61.88 17.18 72.72
N ALA A 876 -60.57 17.38 72.83
CA ALA A 876 -59.72 16.68 73.79
C ALA A 876 -58.90 17.66 74.63
N THR A 877 -58.90 17.47 75.95
CA THR A 877 -58.09 18.31 76.84
C THR A 877 -57.45 17.56 78.00
N ASP A 878 -56.27 18.02 78.41
CA ASP A 878 -55.56 17.63 79.64
C ASP A 878 -56.09 18.33 80.90
N GLY A 879 -57.20 19.06 80.78
CA GLY A 879 -57.78 19.87 81.85
C GLY A 879 -59.30 19.87 81.81
N GLU A 880 -59.91 21.04 82.05
CA GLU A 880 -61.36 21.21 81.99
C GLU A 880 -61.81 21.59 80.57
N VAL A 881 -62.94 21.02 80.14
CA VAL A 881 -63.71 21.51 78.99
C VAL A 881 -64.92 22.26 79.53
N GLN A 882 -65.07 23.53 79.19
CA GLN A 882 -66.21 24.35 79.59
C GLN A 882 -66.97 24.86 78.37
N LEU A 883 -68.24 24.48 78.26
CA LEU A 883 -69.16 24.93 77.22
C LEU A 883 -70.30 25.77 77.85
N TYR A 884 -70.31 27.06 77.56
CA TYR A 884 -71.32 28.02 78.00
C TYR A 884 -72.11 28.52 76.79
N CYS A 885 -73.10 27.73 76.35
CA CYS A 885 -73.80 27.98 75.08
C CYS A 885 -75.32 28.18 75.29
N CYS A 886 -75.99 29.03 74.51
CA CYS A 886 -77.46 28.96 74.49
C CYS A 886 -77.91 27.65 73.84
N GLU A 887 -77.31 27.29 72.71
CA GLU A 887 -77.57 26.05 71.97
C GLU A 887 -76.24 25.47 71.45
N ALA A 888 -76.07 24.15 71.57
CA ALA A 888 -74.88 23.43 71.11
C ALA A 888 -75.26 22.15 70.37
N ASP A 889 -74.94 22.05 69.08
CA ASP A 889 -75.08 20.87 68.22
C ASP A 889 -73.68 20.30 67.92
N ILE A 890 -73.41 19.08 68.36
CA ILE A 890 -72.07 18.49 68.27
C ILE A 890 -72.16 17.05 67.77
N THR A 891 -71.41 16.71 66.72
CA THR A 891 -71.30 15.35 66.18
C THR A 891 -69.89 14.82 66.39
N GLY A 892 -69.66 14.14 67.53
CA GLY A 892 -68.37 13.58 67.91
C GLY A 892 -68.23 13.41 69.43
N ASP A 893 -67.16 12.75 69.87
CA ASP A 893 -66.87 12.54 71.29
C ASP A 893 -66.17 13.75 71.92
N ILE A 894 -66.41 14.02 73.19
CA ILE A 894 -65.75 15.08 73.97
C ILE A 894 -65.04 14.42 75.15
N TYR A 895 -63.79 14.81 75.37
CA TYR A 895 -62.98 14.36 76.50
C TYR A 895 -62.36 15.55 77.26
N GLY A 896 -62.55 15.57 78.58
CA GLY A 896 -61.83 16.47 79.48
C GLY A 896 -61.21 15.73 80.65
N ALA A 897 -59.90 15.84 80.85
CA ALA A 897 -59.20 15.11 81.91
C ALA A 897 -59.66 15.46 83.33
N GLU A 898 -60.06 16.71 83.61
CA GLU A 898 -60.52 17.13 84.94
C GLU A 898 -62.05 17.16 85.05
N THR A 899 -62.71 17.98 84.22
CA THR A 899 -64.17 18.09 84.22
C THR A 899 -64.67 18.48 82.84
N PHE A 900 -65.76 17.86 82.37
CA PHE A 900 -66.53 18.41 81.27
C PHE A 900 -67.74 19.15 81.84
N ARG A 901 -67.78 20.46 81.62
CA ARG A 901 -68.84 21.35 82.10
C ARG A 901 -69.63 21.87 80.92
N PHE A 902 -70.94 21.66 80.97
CA PHE A 902 -71.89 22.35 80.09
C PHE A 902 -72.86 23.18 80.93
N GLN A 903 -73.01 24.47 80.61
CA GLN A 903 -73.99 25.35 81.23
C GLN A 903 -74.68 26.19 80.16
N GLY A 904 -75.93 25.86 79.84
CA GLY A 904 -76.62 26.43 78.69
C GLY A 904 -78.13 26.28 78.68
N SER A 905 -78.77 26.53 77.54
CA SER A 905 -80.21 26.20 77.36
C SER A 905 -80.40 24.83 76.72
N THR A 906 -79.65 24.51 75.67
CA THR A 906 -79.78 23.27 74.88
C THR A 906 -78.41 22.70 74.51
N ILE A 907 -78.25 21.38 74.62
CA ILE A 907 -77.15 20.62 74.00
C ILE A 907 -77.70 19.38 73.29
N HIS A 908 -77.28 19.18 72.05
CA HIS A 908 -77.46 17.99 71.21
C HIS A 908 -76.07 17.44 70.87
N LEU A 909 -75.59 16.45 71.63
CA LEU A 909 -74.32 15.77 71.43
C LEU A 909 -74.57 14.36 70.88
N ASN A 910 -74.34 14.19 69.58
CA ASN A 910 -74.30 12.89 68.91
C ASN A 910 -72.92 12.25 69.09
N GLY A 911 -72.60 11.91 70.33
CA GLY A 911 -71.34 11.32 70.78
C GLY A 911 -71.29 11.18 72.30
N THR A 912 -70.11 10.84 72.82
CA THR A 912 -69.88 10.58 74.24
C THR A 912 -69.20 11.79 74.88
N ALA A 913 -69.84 12.39 75.88
CA ALA A 913 -69.17 13.28 76.83
C ALA A 913 -68.46 12.44 77.90
N SER A 914 -67.13 12.50 77.94
CA SER A 914 -66.30 11.73 78.85
C SER A 914 -65.37 12.61 79.67
N SER A 915 -65.09 12.21 80.90
CA SER A 915 -64.09 12.88 81.74
C SER A 915 -63.38 11.89 82.66
N ALA A 916 -62.06 12.02 82.80
CA ALA A 916 -61.30 11.26 83.79
C ALA A 916 -61.57 11.75 85.24
N GLY A 917 -62.15 12.94 85.40
CA GLY A 917 -62.71 13.41 86.65
C GLY A 917 -64.24 13.34 86.66
N SER A 918 -64.91 14.46 86.41
CA SER A 918 -66.38 14.58 86.57
C SER A 918 -67.11 15.28 85.41
N LEU A 919 -68.42 15.06 85.29
CA LEU A 919 -69.29 15.76 84.36
C LEU A 919 -70.17 16.76 85.13
N SER A 920 -70.20 18.02 84.71
CA SER A 920 -70.99 19.10 85.29
C SER A 920 -71.91 19.72 84.24
N ILE A 921 -73.03 19.06 83.95
CA ILE A 921 -73.93 19.41 82.85
C ILE A 921 -75.24 19.99 83.40
N ALA A 922 -75.60 21.20 82.96
CA ALA A 922 -76.83 21.88 83.34
C ALA A 922 -77.44 22.66 82.16
N GLY A 923 -78.72 22.42 81.88
CA GLY A 923 -79.48 23.12 80.85
C GLY A 923 -80.95 22.72 80.81
N GLY A 924 -81.71 23.32 79.90
CA GLY A 924 -83.13 23.03 79.68
C GLY A 924 -83.37 21.77 78.84
N VAL A 925 -82.59 21.56 77.78
CA VAL A 925 -82.61 20.39 76.89
C VAL A 925 -81.22 19.77 76.86
N LEU A 926 -81.11 18.50 77.23
CA LEU A 926 -79.85 17.76 77.33
C LEU A 926 -79.97 16.45 76.55
N ASP A 927 -79.65 16.46 75.26
CA ASP A 927 -79.68 15.31 74.36
C ASP A 927 -78.24 14.85 74.12
N ILE A 928 -77.76 13.86 74.87
CA ILE A 928 -76.37 13.41 74.83
C ILE A 928 -76.35 11.89 74.66
N ALA A 929 -75.69 11.39 73.60
CA ALA A 929 -75.69 9.96 73.27
C ALA A 929 -74.97 9.11 74.32
N GLY A 930 -73.85 9.59 74.88
CA GLY A 930 -73.11 8.92 75.94
C GLY A 930 -72.56 9.88 77.00
N MET A 931 -72.58 9.47 78.28
CA MET A 931 -71.98 10.22 79.39
C MET A 931 -71.14 9.28 80.26
N GLN A 932 -69.87 9.61 80.47
CA GLN A 932 -68.92 8.80 81.24
C GLN A 932 -68.04 9.66 82.17
N GLU A 933 -68.04 9.34 83.47
CA GLU A 933 -67.15 9.93 84.48
C GLU A 933 -66.08 8.93 84.91
N ASN A 934 -64.96 9.42 85.43
CA ASN A 934 -63.83 8.61 85.90
C ASN A 934 -63.31 7.62 84.84
N VAL A 935 -63.32 8.02 83.56
CA VAL A 935 -62.74 7.20 82.48
C VAL A 935 -61.21 7.14 82.63
N GLN A 936 -60.56 6.17 81.98
CA GLN A 936 -59.10 6.20 81.90
C GLN A 936 -58.65 7.49 81.20
N PRO A 937 -57.59 8.16 81.69
CA PRO A 937 -57.06 9.33 81.02
C PRO A 937 -56.75 9.03 79.55
N LEU A 938 -57.28 9.87 78.66
CA LEU A 938 -56.95 9.86 77.24
C LEU A 938 -55.51 10.36 77.08
N ASP A 939 -54.68 9.61 76.37
CA ASP A 939 -53.33 10.05 76.01
C ASP A 939 -53.44 10.86 74.71
N VAL A 940 -53.41 12.19 74.82
CA VAL A 940 -53.54 13.09 73.68
C VAL A 940 -52.17 13.23 73.00
N PRO A 941 -52.01 12.86 71.72
CA PRO A 941 -50.73 12.97 71.04
C PRO A 941 -50.24 14.42 70.92
N ASP A 942 -48.92 14.62 71.05
CA ASP A 942 -48.26 15.89 70.78
C ASP A 942 -47.89 15.99 69.29
N TYR A 943 -48.73 16.71 68.52
CA TYR A 943 -48.56 16.93 67.08
C TYR A 943 -47.76 18.21 66.78
N THR A 944 -47.18 18.86 67.78
CA THR A 944 -46.51 20.16 67.62
C THR A 944 -45.39 20.10 66.57
N GLN A 945 -44.56 19.05 66.60
CA GLN A 945 -43.45 18.90 65.67
C GLN A 945 -43.93 18.52 64.27
N ASP A 946 -44.90 17.60 64.18
CA ASP A 946 -45.47 17.18 62.89
C ASP A 946 -46.14 18.35 62.15
N ILE A 947 -46.95 19.16 62.85
CA ILE A 947 -47.56 20.38 62.31
C ILE A 947 -46.48 21.35 61.81
N LYS A 948 -45.38 21.48 62.57
CA LYS A 948 -44.31 22.42 62.21
C LYS A 948 -43.53 21.95 60.98
N ASP A 949 -43.20 20.66 60.92
CA ASP A 949 -42.46 20.06 59.80
C ASP A 949 -43.27 20.16 58.49
N ASP A 950 -44.57 19.87 58.53
CA ASP A 950 -45.45 20.01 57.37
C ASP A 950 -45.58 21.46 56.91
N MET A 951 -45.71 22.41 57.86
CA MET A 951 -45.73 23.84 57.52
C MET A 951 -44.39 24.30 56.91
N GLU A 952 -43.25 23.84 57.42
CA GLU A 952 -41.93 24.15 56.84
C GLU A 952 -41.78 23.55 55.43
N LEU A 953 -42.31 22.35 55.19
CA LEU A 953 -42.35 21.69 53.86
C LEU A 953 -43.21 22.45 52.85
N GLU A 954 -44.31 23.07 53.31
CA GLU A 954 -45.16 23.99 52.53
C GLU A 954 -44.52 25.37 52.29
N GLY A 955 -43.28 25.57 52.76
CA GLY A 955 -42.55 26.81 52.60
C GLY A 955 -42.98 27.92 53.58
N ALA A 956 -43.52 27.56 54.75
CA ALA A 956 -43.90 28.55 55.76
C ALA A 956 -42.67 29.35 56.21
N PRO A 957 -42.71 30.69 56.11
CA PRO A 957 -41.60 31.51 56.57
C PRO A 957 -41.60 31.59 58.10
N LEU A 958 -40.42 31.40 58.70
CA LEU A 958 -40.15 31.69 60.11
C LEU A 958 -40.08 33.21 60.31
N THR A 959 -41.09 33.78 60.97
CA THR A 959 -41.25 35.25 61.08
C THR A 959 -41.57 35.71 62.50
N GLU A 960 -41.34 36.99 62.78
CA GLU A 960 -41.89 37.65 63.97
C GLU A 960 -43.02 38.60 63.54
N ILE A 961 -44.26 38.12 63.58
CA ILE A 961 -45.46 38.92 63.27
C ILE A 961 -46.21 39.20 64.57
N ALA A 962 -46.17 40.46 65.02
CA ALA A 962 -46.84 40.85 66.26
C ALA A 962 -48.37 40.91 66.11
N VAL A 963 -48.89 41.44 65.00
CA VAL A 963 -50.33 41.68 64.75
C VAL A 963 -50.65 41.73 63.25
N TYR A 964 -51.72 41.08 62.81
CA TYR A 964 -52.36 41.23 61.49
C TYR A 964 -53.41 42.36 61.51
N ASN A 965 -53.34 43.28 60.55
CA ASN A 965 -54.21 44.47 60.48
C ASN A 965 -55.45 44.33 59.53
N SER A 966 -55.49 43.31 58.65
CA SER A 966 -56.60 42.77 57.81
C SER A 966 -55.99 41.89 56.68
N THR A 967 -56.66 41.04 55.88
CA THR A 967 -57.95 40.32 55.93
C THR A 967 -57.76 38.81 55.72
N ASP A 968 -56.62 38.34 55.18
CA ASP A 968 -56.48 36.94 54.71
C ASP A 968 -55.06 36.40 54.98
N ILE A 969 -54.96 35.27 55.67
CA ILE A 969 -53.73 34.47 55.82
C ILE A 969 -53.76 33.42 54.70
N ILE A 970 -53.03 33.70 53.63
CA ILE A 970 -53.04 32.91 52.38
C ILE A 970 -51.75 32.10 52.15
N VAL A 971 -50.77 32.25 53.04
CA VAL A 971 -49.52 31.49 53.04
C VAL A 971 -49.35 30.88 54.43
N PRO A 972 -49.02 29.59 54.55
CA PRO A 972 -48.70 28.97 55.83
C PRO A 972 -47.67 29.81 56.56
N THR A 973 -47.86 30.09 57.86
CA THR A 973 -46.97 31.01 58.59
C THR A 973 -46.61 30.49 59.97
N ILE A 974 -45.31 30.49 60.29
CA ILE A 974 -44.80 30.18 61.62
C ILE A 974 -44.31 31.47 62.28
N CYS A 975 -45.06 31.97 63.26
CA CYS A 975 -44.65 33.10 64.10
C CYS A 975 -43.83 32.61 65.29
N LEU A 976 -42.61 33.12 65.48
CA LEU A 976 -41.71 32.71 66.59
C LEU A 976 -42.17 33.18 67.99
N LYS A 977 -43.12 34.11 68.06
CA LYS A 977 -43.63 34.74 69.29
C LYS A 977 -45.16 34.75 69.26
N THR A 978 -45.79 35.53 70.14
CA THR A 978 -47.22 35.81 70.12
C THR A 978 -47.66 36.57 68.87
N THR A 979 -48.81 36.21 68.32
CA THR A 979 -49.47 36.89 67.20
C THR A 979 -50.98 37.05 67.43
N GLY A 980 -51.66 37.70 66.50
CA GLY A 980 -53.10 37.94 66.59
C GLY A 980 -53.61 38.91 65.53
N ALA A 981 -54.91 39.20 65.57
CA ALA A 981 -55.57 40.10 64.63
C ALA A 981 -56.64 40.92 65.36
N TRP A 982 -56.69 42.22 65.08
CA TRP A 982 -57.75 43.14 65.55
C TRP A 982 -58.33 43.90 64.36
N CYS A 983 -59.30 43.30 63.68
CA CYS A 983 -59.84 43.81 62.41
C CYS A 983 -61.30 43.42 62.21
N ASN A 984 -61.97 43.89 61.15
CA ASN A 984 -63.37 43.57 60.93
C ASN A 984 -63.62 42.10 60.57
N SER A 985 -62.71 41.47 59.84
CA SER A 985 -62.80 40.06 59.42
C SER A 985 -61.41 39.44 59.33
N VAL A 986 -61.32 38.14 59.58
CA VAL A 986 -60.10 37.31 59.39
C VAL A 986 -60.47 36.09 58.57
N THR A 987 -59.75 35.83 57.49
CA THR A 987 -59.82 34.58 56.72
C THR A 987 -58.48 33.86 56.89
N LEU A 988 -58.51 32.59 57.27
CA LEU A 988 -57.35 31.71 57.26
C LEU A 988 -57.52 30.73 56.10
N SER A 989 -56.93 31.05 54.95
CA SER A 989 -56.84 30.14 53.80
C SER A 989 -55.58 29.27 53.85
N ALA A 990 -54.73 29.47 54.87
CA ALA A 990 -53.54 28.67 55.14
C ALA A 990 -53.29 28.59 56.65
N SER A 991 -52.55 27.56 57.07
CA SER A 991 -52.25 27.27 58.48
C SER A 991 -51.43 28.37 59.16
N LEU A 992 -51.69 28.61 60.44
CA LEU A 992 -50.97 29.56 61.29
C LEU A 992 -50.48 28.86 62.56
N MET A 993 -49.16 28.87 62.76
CA MET A 993 -48.51 28.44 63.99
C MET A 993 -47.88 29.62 64.71
N SER A 994 -47.95 29.63 66.04
CA SER A 994 -47.37 30.66 66.90
C SER A 994 -46.60 30.01 68.05
N GLY A 995 -45.37 30.46 68.29
CA GLY A 995 -44.54 30.04 69.43
C GLY A 995 -45.05 30.55 70.79
N GLY A 996 -45.96 31.53 70.78
CA GLY A 996 -46.69 32.03 71.95
C GLY A 996 -48.18 32.21 71.67
N ASP A 997 -48.87 33.07 72.41
CA ASP A 997 -50.33 33.24 72.27
C ASP A 997 -50.80 33.59 70.84
N ILE A 998 -52.02 33.18 70.48
CA ILE A 998 -52.76 33.69 69.32
C ILE A 998 -54.02 34.41 69.82
N SER A 999 -54.25 35.65 69.39
CA SER A 999 -55.44 36.43 69.78
C SER A 999 -56.16 37.04 68.57
N PHE A 1000 -57.33 36.51 68.22
CA PHE A 1000 -58.19 37.05 67.17
C PHE A 1000 -59.40 37.78 67.74
N ASN A 1001 -59.58 39.02 67.32
CA ASN A 1001 -60.73 39.87 67.64
C ASN A 1001 -61.29 40.48 66.35
N ALA A 1002 -62.41 39.94 65.88
CA ALA A 1002 -63.03 40.34 64.61
C ALA A 1002 -64.54 40.18 64.60
N ASN A 1003 -65.27 40.71 63.61
CA ASN A 1003 -66.71 40.40 63.50
C ASN A 1003 -66.92 38.98 62.96
N THR A 1004 -66.17 38.59 61.94
CA THR A 1004 -66.26 37.28 61.29
C THR A 1004 -64.89 36.65 61.12
N ILE A 1005 -64.76 35.37 61.44
CA ILE A 1005 -63.55 34.58 61.21
C ILE A 1005 -63.92 33.36 60.34
N HIS A 1006 -63.18 33.14 59.26
CA HIS A 1006 -63.31 31.97 58.40
C HIS A 1006 -62.00 31.18 58.40
N CYS A 1007 -62.04 29.86 58.58
CA CYS A 1007 -60.85 28.99 58.54
C CYS A 1007 -61.02 27.89 57.49
N GLY A 1008 -60.05 27.73 56.60
CA GLY A 1008 -60.12 26.76 55.50
C GLY A 1008 -61.14 27.13 54.43
N ALA A 1009 -61.26 26.28 53.41
CA ALA A 1009 -62.36 26.21 52.46
C ALA A 1009 -62.91 24.77 52.45
N GLU A 1010 -63.99 24.47 51.73
CA GLU A 1010 -64.51 23.09 51.59
C GLU A 1010 -63.40 22.20 50.99
N ASP A 1011 -63.01 21.13 51.70
CA ASP A 1011 -61.92 20.19 51.38
C ASP A 1011 -60.48 20.76 51.51
N GLU A 1012 -60.30 21.89 52.21
CA GLU A 1012 -58.99 22.50 52.50
C GLU A 1012 -58.86 22.89 53.99
N PRO A 1013 -58.68 21.92 54.90
CA PRO A 1013 -58.59 22.16 56.33
C PRO A 1013 -57.29 22.88 56.73
N VAL A 1014 -57.40 23.86 57.62
CA VAL A 1014 -56.25 24.64 58.11
C VAL A 1014 -55.96 24.38 59.59
N VAL A 1015 -54.69 24.52 59.97
CA VAL A 1015 -54.27 24.40 61.37
C VAL A 1015 -54.09 25.78 62.00
N LEU A 1016 -54.72 26.00 63.15
CA LEU A 1016 -54.48 27.14 64.04
C LEU A 1016 -53.77 26.65 65.31
N CYS A 1017 -52.44 26.77 65.35
CA CYS A 1017 -51.59 26.16 66.37
C CYS A 1017 -50.88 27.20 67.26
N SER A 1018 -50.96 27.03 68.58
CA SER A 1018 -50.16 27.76 69.56
C SER A 1018 -49.29 26.79 70.36
N GLU A 1019 -47.98 26.82 70.11
CA GLU A 1019 -47.00 25.86 70.67
C GLU A 1019 -46.97 25.91 72.20
N LYS A 1020 -46.83 27.11 72.78
CA LYS A 1020 -46.61 27.32 74.22
C LYS A 1020 -47.58 28.31 74.87
N GLY A 1021 -48.56 28.82 74.12
CA GLY A 1021 -49.44 29.92 74.53
C GLY A 1021 -50.93 29.61 74.41
N ASP A 1022 -51.76 30.58 74.79
CA ASP A 1022 -53.22 30.50 74.67
C ASP A 1022 -53.70 30.85 73.25
N ILE A 1023 -54.84 30.28 72.83
CA ILE A 1023 -55.60 30.76 71.66
C ILE A 1023 -56.86 31.45 72.16
N LYS A 1024 -57.05 32.73 71.80
CA LYS A 1024 -58.19 33.56 72.19
C LYS A 1024 -58.92 34.06 70.96
N ILE A 1025 -60.17 33.65 70.80
CA ILE A 1025 -61.04 34.01 69.68
C ILE A 1025 -62.22 34.81 70.22
N GLN A 1026 -62.39 36.03 69.74
CA GLN A 1026 -63.52 36.89 70.04
C GLN A 1026 -64.17 37.36 68.73
N ALA A 1027 -65.37 36.89 68.44
CA ALA A 1027 -66.07 37.28 67.22
C ALA A 1027 -67.60 37.31 67.28
N THR A 1028 -68.25 37.78 66.22
CA THR A 1028 -69.70 37.56 66.05
C THR A 1028 -69.94 36.16 65.48
N ALA A 1029 -69.20 35.77 64.43
CA ALA A 1029 -69.25 34.44 63.83
C ALA A 1029 -67.86 33.85 63.60
N PHE A 1030 -67.70 32.54 63.82
CA PHE A 1030 -66.52 31.75 63.46
C PHE A 1030 -66.99 30.53 62.67
N GLU A 1031 -66.49 30.37 61.44
CA GLU A 1031 -66.92 29.31 60.51
C GLU A 1031 -65.70 28.66 59.84
N GLY A 1032 -65.76 27.37 59.48
CA GLY A 1032 -64.69 26.74 58.70
C GLY A 1032 -64.38 25.28 59.04
N GLU A 1033 -63.20 24.84 58.63
CA GLU A 1033 -62.70 23.48 58.86
C GLU A 1033 -61.21 23.40 59.24
N GLY A 1034 -60.84 22.36 60.00
CA GLY A 1034 -59.46 22.01 60.32
C GLY A 1034 -59.17 21.69 61.80
N LEU A 1035 -58.00 22.12 62.30
CA LEU A 1035 -57.56 21.85 63.67
C LEU A 1035 -57.27 23.14 64.44
N ILE A 1036 -57.83 23.29 65.65
CA ILE A 1036 -57.40 24.30 66.63
C ILE A 1036 -56.57 23.59 67.72
N TYR A 1037 -55.27 23.91 67.79
CA TYR A 1037 -54.29 23.17 68.57
C TYR A 1037 -53.54 24.07 69.56
N ALA A 1038 -53.65 23.81 70.87
CA ALA A 1038 -52.89 24.53 71.91
C ALA A 1038 -52.52 23.60 73.07
N PRO A 1039 -51.57 22.66 72.88
CA PRO A 1039 -51.32 21.55 73.81
C PRO A 1039 -50.89 22.01 75.20
N GLU A 1040 -50.17 23.14 75.30
CA GLU A 1040 -49.77 23.72 76.59
C GLU A 1040 -50.68 24.86 77.08
N GLY A 1041 -51.63 25.31 76.25
CA GLY A 1041 -52.40 26.54 76.45
C GLY A 1041 -53.91 26.36 76.61
N THR A 1042 -54.60 27.46 76.92
CA THR A 1042 -56.07 27.48 76.95
C THR A 1042 -56.61 27.98 75.60
N VAL A 1043 -57.51 27.21 74.98
CA VAL A 1043 -58.35 27.71 73.87
C VAL A 1043 -59.60 28.36 74.46
N THR A 1044 -59.76 29.66 74.22
CA THR A 1044 -60.93 30.45 74.64
C THR A 1044 -61.66 30.98 73.43
N ILE A 1045 -62.91 30.56 73.21
CA ILE A 1045 -63.75 30.98 72.10
C ILE A 1045 -64.96 31.75 72.65
N ASN A 1046 -65.14 33.00 72.24
CA ASN A 1046 -66.28 33.84 72.63
C ASN A 1046 -66.95 34.41 71.38
N VAL A 1047 -68.07 33.81 70.99
CA VAL A 1047 -68.77 34.12 69.74
C VAL A 1047 -70.29 34.17 69.86
N SER A 1048 -70.99 34.73 68.88
CA SER A 1048 -72.45 34.58 68.79
C SER A 1048 -72.85 33.33 68.02
N LYS A 1049 -72.10 32.98 66.97
CA LYS A 1049 -72.23 31.75 66.17
C LYS A 1049 -70.86 31.07 65.99
N PHE A 1050 -70.78 29.77 66.24
CA PHE A 1050 -69.64 28.91 65.91
C PHE A 1050 -70.14 27.79 65.01
N ASP A 1051 -69.48 27.55 63.88
CA ASP A 1051 -69.89 26.56 62.86
C ASP A 1051 -68.65 25.90 62.25
N TYR A 1052 -68.20 24.78 62.81
CA TYR A 1052 -66.85 24.27 62.52
C TYR A 1052 -66.81 22.76 62.25
N ILE A 1053 -66.02 22.34 61.26
CA ILE A 1053 -65.76 20.93 60.98
C ILE A 1053 -64.31 20.63 61.35
N GLY A 1054 -64.08 19.77 62.36
CA GLY A 1054 -62.74 19.39 62.80
C GLY A 1054 -62.51 19.60 64.29
N SER A 1055 -61.29 19.35 64.75
CA SER A 1055 -61.00 19.10 66.17
C SER A 1055 -60.49 20.33 66.93
N VAL A 1056 -60.74 20.34 68.25
CA VAL A 1056 -60.13 21.29 69.18
C VAL A 1056 -59.35 20.52 70.24
N VAL A 1057 -58.03 20.66 70.25
CA VAL A 1057 -57.15 19.97 71.18
C VAL A 1057 -56.32 20.99 71.94
N ALA A 1058 -56.45 21.02 73.27
CA ALA A 1058 -55.72 21.98 74.09
C ALA A 1058 -55.57 21.53 75.53
N LYS A 1059 -54.68 22.17 76.30
CA LYS A 1059 -54.58 21.92 77.75
C LYS A 1059 -55.91 22.17 78.46
N ARG A 1060 -56.66 23.17 78.01
CA ARG A 1060 -57.98 23.53 78.54
C ARG A 1060 -58.82 24.22 77.46
N VAL A 1061 -60.12 23.95 77.42
CA VAL A 1061 -61.03 24.56 76.43
C VAL A 1061 -62.15 25.30 77.15
N ILE A 1062 -62.39 26.55 76.76
CA ILE A 1062 -63.47 27.40 77.27
C ILE A 1062 -64.21 28.01 76.09
N ILE A 1063 -65.48 27.66 75.92
CA ILE A 1063 -66.31 28.14 74.83
C ILE A 1063 -67.53 28.86 75.38
N GLN A 1064 -67.79 30.06 74.87
CA GLN A 1064 -68.94 30.88 75.16
C GLN A 1064 -69.60 31.24 73.82
N ALA A 1065 -70.79 30.70 73.56
CA ALA A 1065 -71.46 30.86 72.28
C ALA A 1065 -72.97 31.14 72.41
N GLY A 1066 -73.53 31.90 71.47
CA GLY A 1066 -74.99 31.90 71.27
C GLY A 1066 -75.42 30.55 70.71
N TYR A 1067 -74.94 30.24 69.51
CA TYR A 1067 -75.13 28.97 68.81
C TYR A 1067 -73.78 28.32 68.54
N TYR A 1068 -73.61 27.05 68.89
CA TYR A 1068 -72.37 26.29 68.72
C TYR A 1068 -72.64 25.02 67.90
N ASN A 1069 -72.14 24.95 66.68
CA ASN A 1069 -72.20 23.77 65.82
C ASN A 1069 -70.79 23.25 65.56
N GLN A 1070 -70.51 21.97 65.86
CA GLN A 1070 -69.23 21.34 65.55
C GLN A 1070 -69.40 19.91 65.05
N ASN A 1071 -68.79 19.58 63.91
CA ASN A 1071 -68.84 18.23 63.33
C ASN A 1071 -67.43 17.65 63.19
N ARG A 1072 -67.31 16.32 63.24
CA ARG A 1072 -66.08 15.60 62.90
C ARG A 1072 -65.82 15.67 61.40
N MET A 1073 -64.55 15.76 61.00
CA MET A 1073 -64.16 15.56 59.59
C MET A 1073 -64.40 14.10 59.18
N GLU A 1074 -65.01 13.87 58.03
CA GLU A 1074 -65.11 12.52 57.45
C GLU A 1074 -63.71 12.12 56.95
N GLY A 1075 -63.20 10.96 57.35
CA GLY A 1075 -61.89 10.48 56.89
C GLY A 1075 -61.96 10.00 55.43
N GLU A 1076 -60.97 10.38 54.63
CA GLU A 1076 -60.74 9.84 53.27
C GLU A 1076 -60.24 8.39 53.30
#